data_AF-A0A1U7LRC2-F1
#
_entry.id   AF-A0A1U7LRC2-F1
#
_cell.length_a   1.000
_cell.length_b   1.000
_cell.length_c   1.000
_cell.angle_alpha   90.00
_cell.angle_beta   90.00
_cell.angle_gamma   90.00
#
_symmetry.space_group_name_H-M   'P 1'
#
loop_
_entity.id
_entity.type
_entity.pdbx_description
1 polymer ?
#
loop_
_entity_poly.entity_id
_entity_poly.type
_entity_poly.pdbx_seq_one_letter_code
_entity_poly.pdbx_strand_id
1 'polypeptide(L)'
;IRSDQHQKLISLLRTPFIVYERKYQLFCERDKGKSVMFFATSGVSPNLSLLELLDWHAPLFLNADQTMAKYYSRIALGLSSSKPTVEFNASQIIVEEDIVNLPNGEIMTDGCALASPHVFREVRRILNLNTVPVALQGRLGGAKGVWFMSPNSDRYDDELWIQVRRSQLKFDADWINRSSEVTRLTLDVLKTPKPPQPGTLNHQFISILSQQGVPDDVFKEELERNITSNMNEFIAAVLEDNVPRLREQLEHKTFLLRRAAMGRESYYDEDDIVAVITGNEPIATHPNGRPLSNAETCIMMLDAGFRPRTCKYMARRFRCIIQEYSKIIQEKMHMVVQQSSVLLAIADPTGTLEEGEVSIRFSRPLMDENTGISTLVVEGAVILGRNPALLPTDLQKAKAVDCPALITLTDVIVFSVKGEKSLVSLLSGGGDFDGDTIFCCWDPRFVVPFKNACRNYAQMDLYLNADEWFHRKTEKALKIFLSGNPEKNYTNFVITETLTDRNKLGQCCNLHDLLIYHLGSSRDAGKDSRALLLGHLASTLVDSGKQGLQINESKWSELVTQIRKVAPESNPPRWWYFTKKNYRSMREADLNFPSTHNWTNILDLLHCRVVPDIINKHLEHYDQIIRDAPVDDEDIDLFWKSLLRSSLKEVFENVLEEIEKIKKGMGDLYDYRPKRFEEDEEKYHQLRNSYIDVELYYT
;
A
#
# COMPACT_ATOMS: atom_id res chain seq x y z
N ILE A 1 -9.65 -16.39 -20.70
CA ILE A 1 -9.77 -15.72 -22.02
C ILE A 1 -9.96 -16.81 -23.07
N ARG A 2 -10.97 -16.73 -23.95
CA ARG A 2 -11.16 -17.73 -25.03
C ARG A 2 -9.91 -17.73 -25.94
N SER A 3 -9.46 -18.90 -26.43
CA SER A 3 -8.22 -19.06 -27.22
C SER A 3 -8.03 -17.99 -28.31
N ASP A 4 -9.13 -17.61 -28.97
CA ASP A 4 -9.14 -16.68 -30.09
C ASP A 4 -8.87 -15.24 -29.66
N GLN A 5 -9.36 -14.83 -28.48
CA GLN A 5 -9.07 -13.51 -27.92
C GLN A 5 -7.61 -13.40 -27.50
N HIS A 6 -7.03 -14.48 -26.97
CA HIS A 6 -5.63 -14.53 -26.59
C HIS A 6 -4.71 -14.40 -27.81
N GLN A 7 -5.01 -15.11 -28.90
CA GLN A 7 -4.25 -14.95 -30.14
C GLN A 7 -4.40 -13.58 -30.78
N LYS A 8 -5.61 -12.98 -30.75
CA LYS A 8 -5.82 -11.60 -31.19
C LYS A 8 -4.97 -10.60 -30.40
N LEU A 9 -4.88 -10.77 -29.08
CA LEU A 9 -4.05 -9.92 -28.23
C LEU A 9 -2.55 -10.06 -28.57
N ILE A 10 -2.05 -11.29 -28.75
CA ILE A 10 -0.66 -11.52 -29.17
C ILE A 10 -0.38 -10.85 -30.52
N SER A 11 -1.29 -10.98 -31.48
CA SER A 11 -1.17 -10.36 -32.80
C SER A 11 -1.11 -8.83 -32.71
N LEU A 12 -1.96 -8.24 -31.88
CA LEU A 12 -1.99 -6.80 -31.61
C LEU A 12 -0.67 -6.31 -30.99
N LEU A 13 -0.19 -6.98 -29.95
CA LEU A 13 1.03 -6.60 -29.23
C LEU A 13 2.31 -6.76 -30.09
N ARG A 14 2.29 -7.70 -31.04
CA ARG A 14 3.41 -7.96 -31.94
C ARG A 14 3.50 -6.94 -33.08
N THR A 15 2.39 -6.33 -33.46
CA THR A 15 2.32 -5.44 -34.63
C THR A 15 2.54 -4.00 -34.20
N PRO A 16 3.56 -3.29 -34.73
CA PRO A 16 3.71 -1.87 -34.47
C PRO A 16 2.47 -1.11 -34.98
N PHE A 17 1.97 -0.16 -34.20
CA PHE A 17 0.85 0.68 -34.63
C PHE A 17 1.30 2.10 -34.92
N ILE A 18 0.59 2.77 -35.85
CA ILE A 18 0.86 4.14 -36.23
C ILE A 18 -0.22 5.02 -35.63
N VAL A 19 0.19 5.98 -34.80
CA VAL A 19 -0.70 6.97 -34.17
C VAL A 19 -0.02 8.32 -34.26
N TYR A 20 -0.72 9.33 -34.79
CA TYR A 20 -0.19 10.68 -35.01
C TYR A 20 1.20 10.68 -35.69
N GLU A 21 1.31 9.98 -36.83
CA GLU A 21 2.53 9.90 -37.65
C GLU A 21 3.76 9.28 -36.95
N ARG A 22 3.57 8.65 -35.79
CA ARG A 22 4.61 7.93 -35.06
C ARG A 22 4.33 6.44 -35.07
N LYS A 23 5.38 5.65 -35.29
CA LYS A 23 5.33 4.19 -35.23
C LYS A 23 5.72 3.73 -33.83
N TYR A 24 4.79 3.06 -33.14
CA TYR A 24 4.97 2.60 -31.77
C TYR A 24 5.20 1.09 -31.73
N GLN A 25 6.22 0.66 -30.99
CA GLN A 25 6.59 -0.73 -30.80
C GLN A 25 6.60 -1.10 -29.32
N LEU A 26 6.05 -2.28 -28.99
CA LEU A 26 6.01 -2.76 -27.61
C LEU A 26 7.44 -2.99 -27.11
N PHE A 27 7.75 -2.40 -25.95
CA PHE A 27 9.09 -2.53 -25.35
C PHE A 27 9.11 -3.03 -23.91
N CYS A 28 8.03 -2.85 -23.15
CA CYS A 28 7.99 -3.27 -21.75
C CYS A 28 6.56 -3.48 -21.25
N GLU A 29 6.41 -4.29 -20.20
CA GLU A 29 5.22 -4.34 -19.36
C GLU A 29 5.42 -3.51 -18.08
N ARG A 30 4.33 -2.98 -17.55
CA ARG A 30 4.30 -2.30 -16.26
C ARG A 30 3.20 -2.92 -15.39
N ASP A 31 3.36 -2.77 -14.08
CA ASP A 31 2.36 -3.20 -13.08
C ASP A 31 2.01 -4.69 -13.11
N LYS A 32 3.03 -5.55 -13.37
CA LYS A 32 2.89 -7.02 -13.41
C LYS A 32 1.83 -7.48 -14.43
N GLY A 33 1.93 -6.99 -15.65
CA GLY A 33 1.06 -7.37 -16.78
C GLY A 33 -0.26 -6.60 -16.87
N LYS A 34 -0.53 -5.65 -15.95
CA LYS A 34 -1.75 -4.82 -16.02
C LYS A 34 -1.67 -3.74 -17.09
N SER A 35 -0.47 -3.27 -17.43
CA SER A 35 -0.25 -2.25 -18.44
C SER A 35 0.96 -2.61 -19.30
N VAL A 36 0.99 -2.10 -20.53
CA VAL A 36 2.10 -2.28 -21.47
C VAL A 36 2.55 -0.93 -21.99
N MET A 37 3.83 -0.80 -22.29
CA MET A 37 4.45 0.44 -22.73
C MET A 37 5.01 0.27 -24.14
N PHE A 38 4.74 1.26 -24.98
CA PHE A 38 5.21 1.32 -26.35
C PHE A 38 6.18 2.48 -26.53
N PHE A 39 7.21 2.27 -27.36
CA PHE A 39 8.23 3.25 -27.69
C PHE A 39 8.06 3.68 -29.15
N ALA A 40 8.17 4.98 -29.43
CA ALA A 40 8.06 5.51 -30.78
C ALA A 40 9.42 5.36 -31.51
N THR A 41 9.50 4.44 -32.49
CA THR A 41 10.75 4.13 -33.19
C THR A 41 11.02 4.98 -34.42
N SER A 42 9.97 5.63 -34.96
CA SER A 42 10.08 6.55 -36.11
C SER A 42 8.95 7.58 -36.13
N GLY A 43 9.15 8.72 -36.80
CA GLY A 43 8.14 9.75 -37.02
C GLY A 43 8.73 11.16 -37.14
N VAL A 44 8.17 12.11 -36.40
CA VAL A 44 8.47 13.58 -36.46
C VAL A 44 9.87 13.96 -35.94
N SER A 45 10.59 13.04 -35.29
CA SER A 45 11.93 13.21 -34.69
C SER A 45 12.85 12.11 -35.24
N PRO A 46 14.20 12.23 -35.20
CA PRO A 46 15.11 11.18 -35.66
C PRO A 46 14.69 9.78 -35.21
N ASN A 47 14.76 8.84 -36.16
CA ASN A 47 14.45 7.43 -35.90
C ASN A 47 15.42 6.89 -34.86
N LEU A 48 14.88 6.32 -33.78
CA LEU A 48 15.64 5.57 -32.79
C LEU A 48 15.06 4.16 -32.72
N SER A 49 15.88 3.17 -33.02
CA SER A 49 15.49 1.77 -32.95
C SER A 49 15.25 1.34 -31.50
N LEU A 50 14.48 0.26 -31.33
CA LEU A 50 14.27 -0.31 -30.00
C LEU A 50 15.60 -0.85 -29.44
N LEU A 51 16.45 -1.40 -30.32
CA LEU A 51 17.76 -1.91 -29.92
C LEU A 51 18.67 -0.80 -29.38
N GLU A 52 18.69 0.37 -30.03
CA GLU A 52 19.46 1.54 -29.57
C GLU A 52 18.98 2.04 -28.19
N LEU A 53 17.67 2.07 -27.95
CA LEU A 53 17.13 2.41 -26.63
C LEU A 53 17.59 1.42 -25.56
N LEU A 54 17.52 0.11 -25.85
CA LEU A 54 17.89 -0.94 -24.91
C LEU A 54 19.39 -0.89 -24.60
N ASP A 55 20.23 -0.76 -25.62
CA ASP A 55 21.69 -0.67 -25.49
C ASP A 55 22.12 0.62 -24.77
N TRP A 56 21.42 1.73 -25.02
CA TRP A 56 21.60 2.93 -24.24
C TRP A 56 21.26 2.66 -22.76
N HIS A 57 20.07 2.16 -22.42
CA HIS A 57 19.69 1.98 -21.02
C HIS A 57 20.59 0.99 -20.27
N ALA A 58 20.73 -0.23 -20.82
CA ALA A 58 21.53 -1.31 -20.25
C ALA A 58 22.39 -1.94 -21.37
N PRO A 59 23.68 -1.56 -21.50
CA PRO A 59 24.52 -1.98 -22.62
C PRO A 59 24.50 -3.49 -22.84
N LEU A 60 24.10 -3.88 -24.06
CA LEU A 60 23.79 -5.26 -24.41
C LEU A 60 25.02 -6.15 -24.31
N PHE A 61 26.16 -5.66 -24.79
CA PHE A 61 27.42 -6.40 -24.79
C PHE A 61 27.93 -6.68 -23.37
N LEU A 62 27.87 -5.68 -22.47
CA LEU A 62 28.32 -5.81 -21.09
C LEU A 62 27.42 -6.75 -20.27
N ASN A 63 26.14 -6.87 -20.66
CA ASN A 63 25.14 -7.68 -19.97
C ASN A 63 24.74 -8.95 -20.73
N ALA A 64 25.49 -9.30 -21.78
CA ALA A 64 25.21 -10.40 -22.69
C ALA A 64 25.04 -11.76 -21.99
N ASP A 65 25.79 -11.97 -20.91
CA ASP A 65 25.79 -13.22 -20.15
C ASP A 65 24.61 -13.37 -19.18
N GLN A 66 23.86 -12.29 -18.93
CA GLN A 66 22.66 -12.37 -18.10
C GLN A 66 21.59 -13.21 -18.80
N THR A 67 20.76 -13.90 -18.01
CA THR A 67 19.51 -14.46 -18.55
C THR A 67 18.63 -13.32 -19.05
N MET A 68 17.84 -13.58 -20.10
CA MET A 68 16.96 -12.57 -20.67
C MET A 68 15.95 -12.04 -19.64
N ALA A 69 15.46 -12.90 -18.75
CA ALA A 69 14.58 -12.49 -17.65
C ALA A 69 15.26 -11.48 -16.70
N LYS A 70 16.53 -11.74 -16.36
CA LYS A 70 17.32 -10.83 -15.51
C LYS A 70 17.59 -9.51 -16.23
N TYR A 71 18.03 -9.56 -17.48
CA TYR A 71 18.25 -8.37 -18.32
C TYR A 71 16.97 -7.54 -18.46
N TYR A 72 15.84 -8.18 -18.79
CA TYR A 72 14.55 -7.54 -18.93
C TYR A 72 14.09 -6.82 -17.65
N SER A 73 14.34 -7.42 -16.49
CA SER A 73 14.05 -6.77 -15.19
C SER A 73 14.82 -5.46 -14.98
N ARG A 74 15.93 -5.24 -15.71
CA ARG A 74 16.73 -4.01 -15.63
C ARG A 74 16.15 -2.88 -16.44
N ILE A 75 15.39 -3.20 -17.50
CA ILE A 75 14.69 -2.19 -18.32
C ILE A 75 13.64 -1.46 -17.48
N ALA A 76 12.97 -2.17 -16.57
CA ALA A 76 12.01 -1.57 -15.65
C ALA A 76 12.61 -0.51 -14.71
N LEU A 77 13.94 -0.50 -14.50
CA LEU A 77 14.59 0.50 -13.65
C LEU A 77 14.42 1.92 -14.20
N GLY A 78 14.59 2.10 -15.52
CA GLY A 78 14.44 3.39 -16.21
C GLY A 78 12.98 3.86 -16.33
N LEU A 79 12.02 3.03 -15.90
CA LEU A 79 10.59 3.35 -15.92
C LEU A 79 10.05 3.66 -14.52
N SER A 80 10.93 3.68 -13.51
CA SER A 80 10.56 4.01 -12.14
C SER A 80 10.14 5.48 -12.05
N SER A 81 8.91 5.74 -11.59
CA SER A 81 8.47 7.10 -11.27
C SER A 81 9.36 7.67 -10.15
N SER A 82 10.10 8.72 -10.46
CA SER A 82 11.15 9.31 -9.62
C SER A 82 11.32 10.81 -9.93
N LYS A 83 12.02 11.53 -9.06
CA LYS A 83 12.33 12.95 -9.21
C LYS A 83 13.85 13.11 -9.38
N PRO A 84 14.36 13.64 -10.51
CA PRO A 84 15.79 13.90 -10.67
C PRO A 84 16.25 14.98 -9.69
N THR A 85 17.42 14.78 -9.08
CA THR A 85 17.93 15.67 -8.03
C THR A 85 19.39 16.08 -8.28
N VAL A 86 20.34 15.39 -7.65
CA VAL A 86 21.74 15.80 -7.60
C VAL A 86 22.48 15.23 -8.80
N GLU A 87 23.17 16.09 -9.54
CA GLU A 87 24.09 15.70 -10.61
C GLU A 87 25.51 15.57 -10.05
N PHE A 88 26.19 14.49 -10.41
CA PHE A 88 27.54 14.19 -9.96
C PHE A 88 28.53 14.24 -11.13
N ASN A 89 29.77 14.58 -10.83
CA ASN A 89 30.91 14.19 -11.66
C ASN A 89 31.26 12.73 -11.41
N ALA A 90 31.85 12.06 -12.40
CA ALA A 90 32.33 10.68 -12.27
C ALA A 90 33.22 10.46 -11.04
N SER A 91 34.12 11.41 -10.73
CA SER A 91 35.02 11.34 -9.56
C SER A 91 34.31 11.46 -8.20
N GLN A 92 33.06 11.91 -8.18
CA GLN A 92 32.26 12.05 -6.95
C GLN A 92 31.42 10.79 -6.66
N ILE A 93 31.41 9.82 -7.58
CA ILE A 93 30.75 8.54 -7.41
C ILE A 93 31.80 7.50 -7.02
N ILE A 94 31.74 7.04 -5.78
CA ILE A 94 32.74 6.15 -5.18
C ILE A 94 32.21 4.72 -5.23
N VAL A 95 32.80 3.86 -6.05
CA VAL A 95 32.42 2.43 -6.09
C VAL A 95 33.09 1.68 -4.96
N GLU A 96 32.30 0.98 -4.13
CA GLU A 96 32.79 0.18 -3.02
C GLU A 96 32.32 -1.28 -3.10
N GLU A 97 33.10 -2.18 -2.51
CA GLU A 97 32.71 -3.57 -2.30
C GLU A 97 31.73 -3.69 -1.14
N ASP A 98 30.83 -4.66 -1.18
CA ASP A 98 29.91 -4.91 -0.07
C ASP A 98 30.60 -5.42 1.19
N ILE A 99 30.02 -5.12 2.36
CA ILE A 99 30.43 -5.78 3.61
C ILE A 99 29.86 -7.20 3.57
N VAL A 100 30.74 -8.20 3.70
CA VAL A 100 30.37 -9.61 3.64
C VAL A 100 30.77 -10.35 4.90
N ASN A 101 29.93 -11.29 5.33
CA ASN A 101 30.35 -12.28 6.31
C ASN A 101 31.31 -13.28 5.62
N LEU A 102 32.59 -13.26 6.00
CA LEU A 102 33.61 -14.10 5.34
C LEU A 102 33.34 -15.62 5.41
N PRO A 103 32.87 -16.19 6.54
CA PRO A 103 32.54 -17.62 6.62
C PRO A 103 31.57 -18.16 5.56
N ASN A 104 30.54 -17.41 5.16
CA ASN A 104 29.50 -17.91 4.24
C ASN A 104 29.22 -17.03 3.01
N GLY A 105 29.84 -15.85 2.92
CA GLY A 105 29.66 -14.91 1.82
C GLY A 105 28.36 -14.11 1.86
N GLU A 106 27.61 -14.14 2.97
CA GLU A 106 26.38 -13.34 3.12
C GLU A 106 26.70 -11.85 3.00
N ILE A 107 25.94 -11.15 2.16
CA ILE A 107 26.06 -9.71 1.98
C ILE A 107 25.30 -8.99 3.11
N MET A 108 26.04 -8.23 3.93
CA MET A 108 25.51 -7.51 5.10
C MET A 108 25.05 -6.08 4.77
N THR A 109 25.32 -5.60 3.55
CA THR A 109 24.97 -4.25 3.08
C THR A 109 24.13 -4.25 1.80
N ASP A 110 23.45 -5.35 1.48
CA ASP A 110 22.79 -5.56 0.18
C ASP A 110 21.81 -4.43 -0.13
N GLY A 111 22.15 -3.59 -1.11
CA GLY A 111 21.26 -2.53 -1.59
C GLY A 111 21.39 -1.17 -0.90
N CYS A 112 22.33 -0.96 0.03
CA CYS A 112 22.51 0.37 0.64
C CYS A 112 23.96 0.86 0.72
N ALA A 113 24.15 2.18 0.72
CA ALA A 113 25.45 2.84 0.77
C ALA A 113 25.40 4.24 1.40
N LEU A 114 26.57 4.81 1.71
CA LEU A 114 26.64 6.16 2.26
C LEU A 114 26.59 7.25 1.19
N ALA A 115 26.19 8.44 1.59
CA ALA A 115 26.43 9.67 0.84
C ALA A 115 26.81 10.82 1.78
N SER A 116 27.48 11.82 1.20
CA SER A 116 27.85 13.06 1.91
C SER A 116 26.62 13.82 2.42
N PRO A 117 26.72 14.56 3.54
CA PRO A 117 25.66 15.46 4.00
C PRO A 117 25.21 16.48 2.94
N HIS A 118 26.12 16.92 2.07
CA HIS A 118 25.82 17.85 0.98
C HIS A 118 24.76 17.28 0.00
N VAL A 119 24.80 15.98 -0.33
CA VAL A 119 23.77 15.33 -1.17
C VAL A 119 22.37 15.53 -0.59
N PHE A 120 22.19 15.26 0.71
CA PHE A 120 20.87 15.36 1.34
C PHE A 120 20.39 16.80 1.46
N ARG A 121 21.30 17.76 1.65
CA ARG A 121 20.98 19.20 1.62
C ARG A 121 20.50 19.64 0.24
N GLU A 122 21.15 19.19 -0.82
CA GLU A 122 20.72 19.48 -2.19
C GLU A 122 19.39 18.80 -2.53
N VAL A 123 19.19 17.54 -2.13
CA VAL A 123 17.90 16.85 -2.30
C VAL A 123 16.78 17.60 -1.59
N ARG A 124 17.00 18.04 -0.34
CA ARG A 124 16.03 18.89 0.37
C ARG A 124 15.70 20.14 -0.43
N ARG A 125 16.71 20.85 -0.94
CA ARG A 125 16.56 22.10 -1.69
C ARG A 125 15.77 21.88 -2.98
N ILE A 126 16.13 20.86 -3.77
CA ILE A 126 15.52 20.57 -5.07
C ILE A 126 14.09 20.06 -4.93
N LEU A 127 13.85 19.18 -3.96
CA LEU A 127 12.53 18.62 -3.70
C LEU A 127 11.65 19.50 -2.80
N ASN A 128 12.17 20.65 -2.35
CA ASN A 128 11.51 21.58 -1.42
C ASN A 128 11.00 20.90 -0.13
N LEU A 129 11.82 20.01 0.46
CA LEU A 129 11.45 19.29 1.69
C LEU A 129 11.60 20.20 2.92
N ASN A 130 10.69 20.02 3.88
CA ASN A 130 10.72 20.77 5.14
C ASN A 130 12.03 20.58 5.90
N THR A 131 12.51 19.33 5.98
CA THR A 131 13.73 18.93 6.69
C THR A 131 14.72 18.21 5.76
N VAL A 132 15.99 18.16 6.17
CA VAL A 132 17.00 17.35 5.47
C VAL A 132 16.72 15.88 5.78
N PRO A 133 16.47 15.02 4.77
CA PRO A 133 16.27 13.59 5.00
C PRO A 133 17.60 12.92 5.39
N VAL A 134 17.55 11.89 6.22
CA VAL A 134 18.76 11.12 6.60
C VAL A 134 19.05 9.96 5.67
N ALA A 135 18.05 9.52 4.90
CA ALA A 135 18.15 8.44 3.94
C ALA A 135 17.23 8.73 2.74
N LEU A 136 17.48 8.06 1.62
CA LEU A 136 16.79 8.24 0.35
C LEU A 136 16.76 6.90 -0.39
N GLN A 137 15.58 6.47 -0.84
CA GLN A 137 15.51 5.42 -1.86
C GLN A 137 15.62 6.08 -3.23
N GLY A 138 16.55 5.60 -4.07
CA GLY A 138 16.82 6.26 -5.35
C GLY A 138 17.31 5.34 -6.46
N ARG A 139 17.63 5.94 -7.60
CA ARG A 139 18.38 5.36 -8.71
C ARG A 139 19.53 6.30 -9.08
N LEU A 140 20.63 5.73 -9.52
CA LEU A 140 21.77 6.49 -10.04
C LEU A 140 22.40 5.64 -11.14
N GLY A 141 22.13 5.99 -12.41
CA GLY A 141 22.51 5.19 -13.57
C GLY A 141 22.00 3.75 -13.47
N GLY A 142 22.91 2.79 -13.31
CA GLY A 142 22.58 1.37 -13.11
C GLY A 142 22.37 0.93 -11.65
N ALA A 143 22.57 1.83 -10.68
CA ALA A 143 22.44 1.55 -9.26
C ALA A 143 20.99 1.71 -8.78
N LYS A 144 20.51 0.74 -7.99
CA LYS A 144 19.24 0.80 -7.26
C LYS A 144 19.51 0.50 -5.79
N GLY A 145 18.98 1.36 -4.92
CA GLY A 145 19.01 1.08 -3.50
C GLY A 145 18.62 2.25 -2.62
N VAL A 146 19.10 2.20 -1.38
CA VAL A 146 19.02 3.26 -0.39
C VAL A 146 20.39 3.92 -0.21
N TRP A 147 20.40 5.25 -0.15
CA TRP A 147 21.56 6.02 0.30
C TRP A 147 21.23 6.71 1.61
N PHE A 148 22.15 6.70 2.56
CA PHE A 148 21.97 7.33 3.86
C PHE A 148 23.19 8.14 4.28
N MET A 149 22.96 9.15 5.11
CA MET A 149 23.97 10.12 5.49
C MET A 149 25.08 9.46 6.29
N SER A 150 26.34 9.73 5.93
CA SER A 150 27.49 9.32 6.73
C SER A 150 27.40 9.89 8.16
N PRO A 151 27.34 9.07 9.22
CA PRO A 151 27.11 9.56 10.58
C PRO A 151 28.34 10.30 11.17
N ASN A 152 29.53 10.06 10.62
CA ASN A 152 30.79 10.62 11.11
C ASN A 152 31.28 11.86 10.33
N SER A 153 30.53 12.29 9.31
CA SER A 153 30.89 13.46 8.50
C SER A 153 30.47 14.76 9.17
N ASP A 154 31.24 15.84 8.99
CA ASP A 154 30.80 17.19 9.38
C ASP A 154 29.55 17.55 8.57
N ARG A 155 28.48 17.98 9.25
CA ARG A 155 27.19 18.30 8.61
C ARG A 155 27.28 19.53 7.71
N TYR A 156 28.28 20.38 7.95
CA TYR A 156 28.56 21.56 7.13
C TYR A 156 29.56 21.29 6.02
N ASP A 157 30.07 20.06 5.92
CA ASP A 157 30.94 19.66 4.82
C ASP A 157 30.20 19.77 3.49
N ASP A 158 30.76 20.62 2.62
CA ASP A 158 30.25 20.90 1.27
C ASP A 158 30.89 19.96 0.22
N GLU A 159 31.71 18.99 0.63
CA GLU A 159 32.18 17.95 -0.28
C GLU A 159 31.00 17.09 -0.78
N LEU A 160 30.78 17.13 -2.10
CA LEU A 160 29.75 16.33 -2.76
C LEU A 160 30.33 14.99 -3.20
N TRP A 161 29.88 13.92 -2.55
CA TRP A 161 30.15 12.54 -2.95
C TRP A 161 29.01 11.58 -2.60
N ILE A 162 28.96 10.46 -3.32
CA ILE A 162 28.01 9.35 -3.12
C ILE A 162 28.72 8.01 -3.34
N GLN A 163 28.52 7.05 -2.43
CA GLN A 163 29.03 5.69 -2.62
C GLN A 163 28.05 4.85 -3.44
N VAL A 164 28.55 3.88 -4.19
CA VAL A 164 27.74 2.85 -4.85
C VAL A 164 28.36 1.49 -4.56
N ARG A 165 27.61 0.62 -3.88
CA ARG A 165 28.05 -0.77 -3.63
C ARG A 165 27.76 -1.69 -4.81
N ARG A 166 28.51 -2.79 -4.94
CA ARG A 166 28.30 -3.79 -6.01
C ARG A 166 26.88 -4.35 -6.03
N SER A 167 26.30 -4.63 -4.87
CA SER A 167 24.92 -5.10 -4.71
C SER A 167 23.88 -4.11 -5.26
N GLN A 168 24.18 -2.80 -5.26
CA GLN A 168 23.29 -1.78 -5.82
C GLN A 168 23.33 -1.76 -7.36
N LEU A 169 24.47 -2.10 -7.98
CA LEU A 169 24.63 -2.11 -9.45
C LEU A 169 23.89 -3.31 -10.06
N LYS A 170 22.74 -3.03 -10.69
CA LYS A 170 21.86 -4.10 -11.19
C LYS A 170 22.30 -4.62 -12.57
N PHE A 171 23.04 -3.82 -13.34
CA PHE A 171 23.66 -4.18 -14.60
C PHE A 171 25.02 -3.50 -14.73
N ASP A 172 25.93 -4.13 -15.47
CA ASP A 172 27.21 -3.51 -15.79
C ASP A 172 26.98 -2.49 -16.89
N ALA A 173 27.53 -1.29 -16.73
CA ALA A 173 27.38 -0.28 -17.75
C ALA A 173 28.62 0.62 -17.91
N ASP A 174 29.76 0.31 -17.26
CA ASP A 174 31.04 1.06 -17.32
C ASP A 174 30.93 2.61 -17.18
N TRP A 175 29.75 3.11 -16.81
CA TRP A 175 29.35 4.51 -16.95
C TRP A 175 29.97 5.36 -15.87
N ILE A 176 30.21 4.79 -14.69
CA ILE A 176 30.86 5.49 -13.58
C ILE A 176 32.24 5.99 -13.99
N ASN A 177 32.96 5.25 -14.84
CA ASN A 177 34.33 5.60 -15.23
C ASN A 177 34.42 6.29 -16.60
N ARG A 178 33.41 6.16 -17.46
CA ARG A 178 33.50 6.56 -18.88
C ARG A 178 32.39 7.44 -19.39
N SER A 179 31.31 7.63 -18.63
CA SER A 179 30.19 8.43 -19.08
C SER A 179 30.38 9.90 -18.73
N SER A 180 30.23 10.77 -19.72
CA SER A 180 30.01 12.20 -19.52
C SER A 180 28.51 12.55 -19.59
N GLU A 181 27.64 11.55 -19.58
CA GLU A 181 26.19 11.72 -19.78
C GLU A 181 25.53 12.05 -18.44
N VAL A 182 25.05 13.28 -18.32
CA VAL A 182 24.45 13.81 -17.08
C VAL A 182 23.34 12.92 -16.54
N THR A 183 22.47 12.38 -17.41
CA THR A 183 21.33 11.54 -17.03
C THR A 183 21.72 10.27 -16.27
N ARG A 184 22.92 9.71 -16.50
CA ARG A 184 23.43 8.54 -15.75
C ARG A 184 24.09 8.92 -14.44
N LEU A 185 24.53 10.17 -14.34
CA LEU A 185 25.21 10.73 -13.19
C LEU A 185 24.26 11.56 -12.33
N THR A 186 22.94 11.53 -12.61
CA THR A 186 21.91 12.18 -11.80
C THR A 186 21.30 11.17 -10.83
N LEU A 187 21.18 11.56 -9.56
CA LEU A 187 20.42 10.82 -8.56
C LEU A 187 18.93 11.09 -8.75
N ASP A 188 18.18 10.05 -9.10
CA ASP A 188 16.72 10.05 -9.17
C ASP A 188 16.15 9.56 -7.83
N VAL A 189 15.52 10.45 -7.06
CA VAL A 189 14.93 10.11 -5.77
C VAL A 189 13.52 9.57 -5.97
N LEU A 190 13.25 8.39 -5.38
CA LEU A 190 11.93 7.74 -5.39
C LEU A 190 11.16 8.07 -4.12
N LYS A 191 11.84 7.94 -2.96
CA LYS A 191 11.22 8.12 -1.63
C LYS A 191 12.23 8.63 -0.62
N THR A 192 11.72 9.36 0.36
CA THR A 192 12.41 9.70 1.60
C THR A 192 11.72 8.98 2.78
N PRO A 193 12.43 8.74 3.89
CA PRO A 193 11.81 8.29 5.14
C PRO A 193 10.67 9.23 5.52
N LYS A 194 9.54 8.63 5.89
CA LYS A 194 8.40 9.38 6.41
C LYS A 194 8.63 9.69 7.88
N PRO A 195 8.07 10.80 8.37
CA PRO A 195 8.02 11.05 9.80
C PRO A 195 7.41 9.85 10.55
N PRO A 196 7.87 9.55 11.76
CA PRO A 196 7.46 8.36 12.48
C PRO A 196 5.97 8.45 12.81
N GLN A 197 5.30 7.31 12.62
CA GLN A 197 3.89 7.10 12.92
C GLN A 197 3.69 5.67 13.46
N PRO A 198 2.63 5.44 14.26
CA PRO A 198 2.25 4.11 14.70
C PRO A 198 2.10 3.12 13.54
N GLY A 199 2.69 1.94 13.67
CA GLY A 199 2.55 0.84 12.72
C GLY A 199 1.21 0.13 12.81
N THR A 200 0.86 -0.63 11.77
CA THR A 200 -0.38 -1.44 11.74
C THR A 200 -0.07 -2.92 11.62
N LEU A 201 -0.71 -3.72 12.46
CA LEU A 201 -0.77 -5.17 12.32
C LEU A 201 -1.85 -5.53 11.29
N ASN A 202 -1.46 -6.32 10.30
CA ASN A 202 -2.36 -6.93 9.33
C ASN A 202 -2.69 -8.38 9.73
N HIS A 203 -3.59 -9.03 8.98
CA HIS A 203 -4.01 -10.40 9.27
C HIS A 203 -2.86 -11.42 9.28
N GLN A 204 -1.82 -11.25 8.45
CA GLN A 204 -0.65 -12.12 8.40
C GLN A 204 0.17 -12.02 9.69
N PHE A 205 0.49 -10.80 10.12
CA PHE A 205 1.19 -10.57 11.38
C PHE A 205 0.36 -11.03 12.58
N ILE A 206 -0.95 -10.75 12.61
CA ILE A 206 -1.85 -11.21 13.70
C ILE A 206 -1.82 -12.74 13.81
N SER A 207 -1.91 -13.44 12.67
CA SER A 207 -1.86 -14.90 12.63
C SER A 207 -0.53 -15.44 13.19
N ILE A 208 0.61 -14.89 12.77
CA ILE A 208 1.93 -15.34 13.26
C ILE A 208 2.11 -15.00 14.74
N LEU A 209 1.76 -13.79 15.18
CA LEU A 209 1.87 -13.36 16.58
C LEU A 209 1.05 -14.25 17.52
N SER A 210 -0.20 -14.57 17.16
CA SER A 210 -1.05 -15.48 17.94
C SER A 210 -0.44 -16.88 18.03
N GLN A 211 0.06 -17.43 16.91
CA GLN A 211 0.75 -18.73 16.88
C GLN A 211 2.06 -18.75 17.70
N GLN A 212 2.79 -17.63 17.73
CA GLN A 212 4.02 -17.47 18.50
C GLN A 212 3.77 -17.08 19.98
N GLY A 213 2.53 -17.17 20.44
CA GLY A 213 2.19 -17.15 21.86
C GLY A 213 1.61 -15.84 22.39
N VAL A 214 1.40 -14.83 21.56
CA VAL A 214 0.68 -13.61 21.96
C VAL A 214 -0.78 -13.97 22.29
N PRO A 215 -1.29 -13.66 23.50
CA PRO A 215 -2.66 -14.00 23.86
C PRO A 215 -3.70 -13.28 23.00
N ASP A 216 -4.78 -13.98 22.65
CA ASP A 216 -5.89 -13.43 21.86
C ASP A 216 -6.49 -12.15 22.47
N ASP A 217 -6.53 -12.04 23.81
CA ASP A 217 -7.06 -10.88 24.52
C ASP A 217 -6.26 -9.60 24.25
N VAL A 218 -4.95 -9.69 23.98
CA VAL A 218 -4.13 -8.53 23.61
C VAL A 218 -4.63 -7.91 22.31
N PHE A 219 -4.99 -8.73 21.32
CA PHE A 219 -5.54 -8.25 20.05
C PHE A 219 -6.93 -7.65 20.22
N LYS A 220 -7.77 -8.26 21.06
CA LYS A 220 -9.13 -7.74 21.36
C LYS A 220 -9.05 -6.36 21.98
N GLU A 221 -8.24 -6.21 23.02
CA GLU A 221 -8.06 -4.95 23.75
C GLU A 221 -7.46 -3.86 22.86
N GLU A 222 -6.52 -4.20 21.97
CA GLU A 222 -5.96 -3.25 21.01
C GLU A 222 -7.01 -2.79 19.99
N LEU A 223 -7.76 -3.73 19.43
CA LEU A 223 -8.80 -3.41 18.46
C LEU A 223 -9.94 -2.61 19.10
N GLU A 224 -10.34 -2.95 20.33
CA GLU A 224 -11.30 -2.17 21.11
C GLU A 224 -10.80 -0.74 21.34
N ARG A 225 -9.57 -0.55 21.83
CA ARG A 225 -8.99 0.79 22.02
C ARG A 225 -8.96 1.59 20.71
N ASN A 226 -8.51 0.97 19.62
CA ASN A 226 -8.40 1.59 18.30
C ASN A 226 -9.76 2.09 17.78
N ILE A 227 -10.79 1.25 17.86
CA ILE A 227 -12.12 1.59 17.34
C ILE A 227 -12.81 2.58 18.29
N THR A 228 -12.75 2.32 19.59
CA THR A 228 -13.46 3.09 20.60
C THR A 228 -12.89 4.50 20.76
N SER A 229 -11.57 4.72 20.71
CA SER A 229 -11.04 6.09 20.82
C SER A 229 -11.57 6.96 19.68
N ASN A 230 -11.50 6.46 18.44
CA ASN A 230 -11.95 7.20 17.26
C ASN A 230 -13.47 7.42 17.23
N MET A 231 -14.26 6.40 17.61
CA MET A 231 -15.72 6.51 17.62
C MET A 231 -16.23 7.39 18.76
N ASN A 232 -15.67 7.28 19.97
CA ASN A 232 -16.07 8.13 21.09
C ASN A 232 -15.75 9.59 20.83
N GLU A 233 -14.59 9.87 20.24
CA GLU A 233 -14.23 11.24 19.89
C GLU A 233 -15.26 11.87 18.94
N PHE A 234 -15.62 11.10 17.90
CA PHE A 234 -16.61 11.52 16.91
C PHE A 234 -18.00 11.71 17.52
N ILE A 235 -18.46 10.77 18.36
CA ILE A 235 -19.78 10.84 19.01
C ILE A 235 -19.82 11.96 20.05
N ALA A 236 -18.75 12.17 20.82
CA ALA A 236 -18.65 13.26 21.79
C ALA A 236 -18.77 14.62 21.09
N ALA A 237 -18.10 14.81 19.95
CA ALA A 237 -18.22 16.04 19.16
C ALA A 237 -19.66 16.32 18.71
N VAL A 238 -20.44 15.27 18.40
CA VAL A 238 -21.88 15.40 18.07
C VAL A 238 -22.69 15.79 19.31
N LEU A 239 -22.39 15.19 20.46
CA LEU A 239 -23.10 15.45 21.72
C LEU A 239 -22.89 16.89 22.19
N GLU A 240 -21.66 17.36 22.11
CA GLU A 240 -21.18 18.69 22.52
C GLU A 240 -21.54 19.81 21.53
N ASP A 241 -22.07 19.47 20.34
CA ASP A 241 -22.28 20.41 19.22
C ASP A 241 -21.01 21.19 18.82
N ASN A 242 -19.85 20.53 18.95
CA ASN A 242 -18.55 21.15 18.72
C ASN A 242 -18.19 21.16 17.23
N VAL A 243 -18.62 22.21 16.52
CA VAL A 243 -18.46 22.32 15.06
C VAL A 243 -17.02 22.19 14.57
N PRO A 244 -16.02 22.88 15.14
CA PRO A 244 -14.63 22.71 14.71
C PRO A 244 -14.16 21.25 14.78
N ARG A 245 -14.45 20.57 15.90
CA ARG A 245 -14.08 19.17 16.11
C ARG A 245 -14.84 18.22 15.17
N LEU A 246 -16.12 18.48 14.92
CA LEU A 246 -16.91 17.73 13.95
C LEU A 246 -16.34 17.86 12.54
N ARG A 247 -15.96 19.07 12.15
CA ARG A 247 -15.40 19.36 10.83
C ARG A 247 -14.07 18.63 10.63
N GLU A 248 -13.16 18.74 11.60
CA GLU A 248 -11.86 18.02 11.60
C GLU A 248 -12.04 16.50 11.47
N GLN A 249 -12.95 15.92 12.24
CA GLN A 249 -13.23 14.48 12.19
C GLN A 249 -13.81 14.04 10.84
N LEU A 250 -14.66 14.87 10.21
CA LEU A 250 -15.21 14.58 8.89
C LEU A 250 -14.14 14.68 7.80
N GLU A 251 -13.22 15.64 7.87
CA GLU A 251 -12.11 15.78 6.92
C GLU A 251 -11.20 14.55 6.96
N HIS A 252 -10.81 14.13 8.17
CA HIS A 252 -10.01 12.92 8.36
C HIS A 252 -10.72 11.67 7.80
N LYS A 253 -12.03 11.51 8.03
CA LYS A 253 -12.80 10.38 7.48
C LYS A 253 -12.98 10.48 5.96
N THR A 254 -13.17 11.67 5.41
CA THR A 254 -13.25 11.91 3.96
C THR A 254 -11.98 11.43 3.27
N PHE A 255 -10.82 11.78 3.82
CA PHE A 255 -9.52 11.32 3.32
C PHE A 255 -9.42 9.79 3.31
N LEU A 256 -9.78 9.13 4.41
CA LEU A 256 -9.75 7.67 4.50
C LEU A 256 -10.72 6.98 3.52
N LEU A 257 -11.92 7.55 3.35
CA LEU A 257 -12.94 7.03 2.42
C LEU A 257 -12.51 7.20 0.96
N ARG A 258 -11.99 8.37 0.57
CA ARG A 258 -11.43 8.61 -0.77
C ARG A 258 -10.26 7.65 -1.05
N ARG A 259 -9.36 7.44 -0.08
CA ARG A 259 -8.26 6.47 -0.18
C ARG A 259 -8.76 5.05 -0.43
N ALA A 260 -9.80 4.62 0.30
CA ALA A 260 -10.39 3.30 0.12
C ALA A 260 -11.05 3.14 -1.26
N ALA A 261 -11.76 4.15 -1.75
CA ALA A 261 -12.43 4.15 -3.04
C ALA A 261 -11.45 4.05 -4.23
N MET A 262 -10.30 4.72 -4.14
CA MET A 262 -9.30 4.71 -5.21
C MET A 262 -8.45 3.42 -5.28
N GLY A 263 -8.59 2.49 -4.33
CA GLY A 263 -7.83 1.24 -4.32
C GLY A 263 -6.31 1.42 -4.25
N ARG A 264 -5.84 2.59 -3.82
CA ARG A 264 -4.41 2.93 -3.69
C ARG A 264 -3.95 2.60 -2.27
N GLU A 265 -3.14 1.56 -2.12
CA GLU A 265 -2.52 1.19 -0.83
C GLU A 265 -1.27 2.00 -0.52
N SER A 266 -0.64 2.62 -1.52
CA SER A 266 0.54 3.47 -1.35
C SER A 266 0.51 4.66 -2.31
N TYR A 267 1.19 5.73 -1.89
CA TYR A 267 1.40 7.02 -2.57
C TYR A 267 0.29 8.05 -2.42
N TYR A 268 0.45 8.83 -1.36
CA TYR A 268 0.29 10.28 -1.36
C TYR A 268 1.33 10.85 -0.35
N ASP A 269 1.93 11.99 -0.67
CA ASP A 269 2.89 12.75 0.13
C ASP A 269 2.14 13.50 1.25
N GLU A 270 2.84 14.04 2.26
CA GLU A 270 2.19 14.95 3.23
C GLU A 270 1.53 16.14 2.51
N ASP A 271 2.07 16.56 1.36
CA ASP A 271 1.50 17.62 0.52
C ASP A 271 0.11 17.31 -0.02
N ASP A 272 -0.25 16.04 -0.21
CA ASP A 272 -1.60 15.65 -0.67
C ASP A 272 -2.60 15.61 0.48
N ILE A 273 -2.13 15.25 1.68
CA ILE A 273 -2.92 15.36 2.92
C ILE A 273 -3.17 16.84 3.22
N VAL A 274 -2.13 17.68 3.09
CA VAL A 274 -2.23 19.13 3.21
C VAL A 274 -3.13 19.68 2.11
N ALA A 275 -3.04 19.26 0.85
CA ALA A 275 -3.91 19.76 -0.24
C ALA A 275 -5.40 19.46 0.00
N VAL A 276 -5.72 18.32 0.62
CA VAL A 276 -7.09 17.97 1.03
C VAL A 276 -7.52 18.76 2.27
N ILE A 277 -6.65 18.90 3.29
CA ILE A 277 -6.92 19.65 4.53
C ILE A 277 -7.03 21.17 4.27
N THR A 278 -6.23 21.72 3.35
CA THR A 278 -6.23 23.14 3.00
C THR A 278 -7.32 23.49 1.99
N GLY A 279 -8.16 22.54 1.58
CA GLY A 279 -9.26 22.78 0.63
C GLY A 279 -8.82 23.13 -0.79
N ASN A 280 -7.60 22.76 -1.19
CA ASN A 280 -7.05 23.08 -2.52
C ASN A 280 -7.46 22.05 -3.60
N GLU A 281 -7.99 20.89 -3.21
CA GLU A 281 -8.74 20.05 -4.15
C GLU A 281 -10.22 20.46 -4.16
N PRO A 282 -10.83 20.74 -5.32
CA PRO A 282 -12.26 21.02 -5.39
C PRO A 282 -13.04 19.85 -4.80
N ILE A 283 -14.09 20.16 -4.01
CA ILE A 283 -15.08 19.17 -3.59
C ILE A 283 -15.53 18.44 -4.86
N ALA A 284 -15.29 17.14 -4.93
CA ALA A 284 -15.70 16.37 -6.08
C ALA A 284 -17.23 16.38 -6.09
N THR A 285 -17.81 17.17 -6.99
CA THR A 285 -19.25 17.31 -7.14
C THR A 285 -19.73 16.32 -8.18
N HIS A 286 -20.73 15.53 -7.82
CA HIS A 286 -21.54 14.83 -8.80
C HIS A 286 -22.04 15.84 -9.85
N PRO A 287 -22.25 15.44 -11.12
CA PRO A 287 -22.97 16.23 -12.13
C PRO A 287 -24.32 16.85 -11.67
N ASN A 288 -24.85 16.41 -10.51
CA ASN A 288 -26.06 16.90 -9.86
C ASN A 288 -25.83 18.02 -8.82
N GLY A 289 -24.61 18.55 -8.70
CA GLY A 289 -24.25 19.62 -7.76
C GLY A 289 -24.11 19.17 -6.30
N ARG A 290 -24.19 17.86 -6.01
CA ARG A 290 -23.99 17.30 -4.67
C ARG A 290 -22.55 16.81 -4.50
N PRO A 291 -21.96 16.92 -3.31
CA PRO A 291 -20.70 16.24 -3.01
C PRO A 291 -20.81 14.72 -3.22
N LEU A 292 -19.73 14.08 -3.68
CA LEU A 292 -19.71 12.64 -3.94
C LEU A 292 -19.78 11.79 -2.67
N SER A 293 -19.28 12.28 -1.53
CA SER A 293 -19.28 11.52 -0.27
C SER A 293 -20.27 12.05 0.77
N ASN A 294 -20.72 11.15 1.65
CA ASN A 294 -21.53 11.50 2.82
C ASN A 294 -20.78 12.49 3.74
N ALA A 295 -19.45 12.35 3.85
CA ALA A 295 -18.62 13.20 4.70
C ALA A 295 -18.52 14.63 4.16
N GLU A 296 -18.27 14.83 2.87
CA GLU A 296 -18.28 16.17 2.25
C GLU A 296 -19.66 16.82 2.30
N THR A 297 -20.73 16.03 2.13
CA THR A 297 -22.10 16.52 2.32
C THR A 297 -22.29 17.06 3.74
N CYS A 298 -21.78 16.34 4.75
CA CYS A 298 -21.87 16.78 6.14
C CYS A 298 -21.01 18.02 6.42
N ILE A 299 -19.83 18.15 5.79
CA ILE A 299 -18.98 19.36 5.91
C ILE A 299 -19.74 20.58 5.38
N MET A 300 -20.31 20.50 4.18
CA MET A 300 -21.09 21.61 3.62
C MET A 300 -22.30 21.97 4.48
N MET A 301 -22.98 20.96 5.05
CA MET A 301 -24.09 21.19 5.97
C MET A 301 -23.64 21.87 7.27
N LEU A 302 -22.50 21.46 7.85
CA LEU A 302 -21.94 22.13 9.04
C LEU A 302 -21.61 23.60 8.75
N ASP A 303 -20.94 23.86 7.63
CA ASP A 303 -20.53 25.20 7.19
C ASP A 303 -21.75 26.09 6.91
N ALA A 304 -22.85 25.51 6.44
CA ALA A 304 -24.14 26.19 6.25
C ALA A 304 -24.96 26.38 7.55
N GLY A 305 -24.48 25.88 8.69
CA GLY A 305 -25.13 26.08 9.98
C GLY A 305 -25.99 24.91 10.49
N PHE A 306 -26.15 23.83 9.72
CA PHE A 306 -26.87 22.65 10.19
C PHE A 306 -26.11 21.89 11.27
N ARG A 307 -26.85 21.21 12.16
CA ARG A 307 -26.28 20.33 13.19
C ARG A 307 -26.91 18.93 13.14
N PRO A 308 -26.15 17.87 13.47
CA PRO A 308 -26.69 16.52 13.48
C PRO A 308 -27.84 16.33 14.48
N ARG A 309 -27.85 17.08 15.59
CA ARG A 309 -28.90 17.01 16.61
C ARG A 309 -30.18 17.75 16.22
N THR A 310 -30.10 18.72 15.33
CA THR A 310 -31.24 19.54 14.89
C THR A 310 -31.70 19.23 13.46
N CYS A 311 -30.96 18.42 12.71
CA CYS A 311 -31.30 18.04 11.34
C CYS A 311 -31.25 16.52 11.15
N LYS A 312 -32.42 15.86 11.05
CA LYS A 312 -32.50 14.39 10.89
C LYS A 312 -31.79 13.87 9.63
N TYR A 313 -31.79 14.66 8.55
CA TYR A 313 -31.09 14.30 7.32
C TYR A 313 -29.58 14.22 7.56
N MET A 314 -29.01 15.23 8.20
CA MET A 314 -27.59 15.24 8.60
C MET A 314 -27.27 14.09 9.55
N ALA A 315 -28.12 13.88 10.57
CA ALA A 315 -27.96 12.78 11.52
C ALA A 315 -27.86 11.40 10.84
N ARG A 316 -28.71 11.17 9.82
CA ARG A 316 -28.67 9.94 9.01
C ARG A 316 -27.38 9.82 8.20
N ARG A 317 -26.88 10.92 7.61
CA ARG A 317 -25.63 10.94 6.83
C ARG A 317 -24.42 10.67 7.72
N PHE A 318 -24.36 11.26 8.91
CA PHE A 318 -23.35 10.96 9.91
C PHE A 318 -23.35 9.48 10.30
N ARG A 319 -24.54 8.89 10.50
CA ARG A 319 -24.67 7.45 10.75
C ARG A 319 -24.08 6.61 9.62
N CYS A 320 -24.34 6.98 8.37
CA CYS A 320 -23.75 6.31 7.21
C CYS A 320 -22.22 6.39 7.20
N ILE A 321 -21.64 7.53 7.58
CA ILE A 321 -20.18 7.69 7.68
C ILE A 321 -19.60 6.74 8.73
N ILE A 322 -20.24 6.60 9.90
CA ILE A 322 -19.82 5.63 10.93
C ILE A 322 -19.86 4.21 10.35
N GLN A 323 -20.91 3.84 9.63
CA GLN A 323 -21.03 2.52 9.01
C GLN A 323 -19.99 2.28 7.90
N GLU A 324 -19.73 3.26 7.04
CA GLU A 324 -18.72 3.18 5.99
C GLU A 324 -17.31 3.03 6.56
N TYR A 325 -16.98 3.82 7.58
CA TYR A 325 -15.71 3.72 8.31
C TYR A 325 -15.56 2.35 9.00
N SER A 326 -16.64 1.89 9.65
CA SER A 326 -16.71 0.57 10.28
C SER A 326 -16.46 -0.57 9.30
N LYS A 327 -17.00 -0.45 8.08
CA LYS A 327 -16.77 -1.40 6.99
C LYS A 327 -15.31 -1.42 6.56
N ILE A 328 -14.65 -0.26 6.46
CA ILE A 328 -13.21 -0.21 6.14
C ILE A 328 -12.39 -0.93 7.21
N ILE A 329 -12.71 -0.74 8.49
CA ILE A 329 -12.05 -1.43 9.59
C ILE A 329 -12.24 -2.95 9.46
N GLN A 330 -13.46 -3.41 9.19
CA GLN A 330 -13.76 -4.82 8.96
C GLN A 330 -13.09 -5.40 7.71
N GLU A 331 -12.93 -4.62 6.63
CA GLU A 331 -12.34 -5.11 5.38
C GLU A 331 -10.81 -5.19 5.46
N LYS A 332 -10.17 -4.22 6.12
CA LYS A 332 -8.70 -4.11 6.14
C LYS A 332 -8.07 -4.72 7.38
N MET A 333 -8.75 -4.69 8.52
CA MET A 333 -8.22 -5.09 9.84
C MET A 333 -6.80 -4.53 10.07
N HIS A 334 -6.62 -3.24 9.84
CA HIS A 334 -5.37 -2.55 10.16
C HIS A 334 -5.40 -2.14 11.63
N MET A 335 -4.93 -3.04 12.49
CA MET A 335 -4.88 -2.79 13.93
C MET A 335 -3.64 -1.95 14.25
N VAL A 336 -3.84 -0.67 14.56
CA VAL A 336 -2.77 0.26 14.93
C VAL A 336 -2.22 -0.10 16.29
N VAL A 337 -0.90 -0.21 16.40
CA VAL A 337 -0.20 -0.41 17.68
C VAL A 337 0.63 0.84 17.95
N GLN A 338 0.28 1.59 18.99
CA GLN A 338 0.90 2.90 19.30
C GLN A 338 2.42 2.80 19.53
N GLN A 339 2.87 1.76 20.25
CA GLN A 339 4.28 1.45 20.46
C GLN A 339 4.87 0.61 19.32
N SER A 340 4.67 1.07 18.09
CA SER A 340 5.24 0.46 16.89
C SER A 340 5.48 1.49 15.79
N SER A 341 6.28 1.15 14.78
CA SER A 341 6.42 1.96 13.56
C SER A 341 6.85 1.12 12.36
N VAL A 342 6.75 1.66 11.15
CA VAL A 342 7.25 1.01 9.92
C VAL A 342 8.38 1.87 9.36
N LEU A 343 9.61 1.37 9.44
CA LEU A 343 10.82 2.15 9.19
C LEU A 343 11.62 1.59 8.02
N LEU A 344 12.28 2.46 7.25
CA LEU A 344 13.20 2.05 6.20
C LEU A 344 14.41 1.35 6.80
N ALA A 345 14.78 0.19 6.26
CA ALA A 345 15.95 -0.56 6.70
C ALA A 345 17.24 -0.01 6.10
N ILE A 346 18.27 0.14 6.95
CA ILE A 346 19.65 0.42 6.53
C ILE A 346 20.64 -0.45 7.33
N ALA A 347 21.82 -0.66 6.77
CA ALA A 347 22.92 -1.36 7.44
C ALA A 347 23.73 -0.40 8.33
N ASP A 348 24.27 -0.90 9.43
CA ASP A 348 25.15 -0.17 10.34
C ASP A 348 26.48 0.21 9.67
N PRO A 349 26.74 1.50 9.38
CA PRO A 349 27.99 1.92 8.75
C PRO A 349 29.18 1.97 9.71
N THR A 350 28.93 1.87 11.03
CA THR A 350 29.95 1.99 12.07
C THR A 350 30.45 0.65 12.59
N GLY A 351 29.70 -0.42 12.36
CA GLY A 351 29.98 -1.76 12.90
C GLY A 351 29.88 -1.84 14.43
N THR A 352 29.14 -0.94 15.05
CA THR A 352 29.01 -0.83 16.51
C THR A 352 27.93 -1.75 17.08
N LEU A 353 26.88 -2.05 16.32
CA LEU A 353 25.81 -2.95 16.76
C LEU A 353 26.29 -4.42 16.79
N GLU A 354 25.96 -5.17 17.84
CA GLU A 354 26.22 -6.62 17.91
C GLU A 354 25.18 -7.45 17.14
N GLU A 355 25.47 -8.74 16.90
CA GLU A 355 24.52 -9.64 16.23
C GLU A 355 23.17 -9.67 16.98
N GLY A 356 22.08 -9.41 16.26
CA GLY A 356 20.72 -9.36 16.82
C GLY A 356 20.35 -8.03 17.46
N GLU A 357 21.26 -7.05 17.46
CA GLU A 357 20.98 -5.68 17.89
C GLU A 357 20.54 -4.79 16.71
N VAL A 358 19.63 -3.85 17.01
CA VAL A 358 19.16 -2.82 16.07
C VAL A 358 19.15 -1.45 16.77
N SER A 359 19.29 -0.37 16.00
CA SER A 359 19.09 0.99 16.50
C SER A 359 17.84 1.60 15.87
N ILE A 360 16.96 2.16 16.72
CA ILE A 360 15.74 2.84 16.31
C ILE A 360 15.65 4.16 17.08
N ARG A 361 15.75 5.26 16.34
CA ARG A 361 15.66 6.62 16.88
C ARG A 361 14.76 7.46 15.99
N PHE A 362 13.96 8.32 16.61
CA PHE A 362 13.01 9.18 15.92
C PHE A 362 13.51 10.62 15.88
N SER A 363 13.23 11.33 14.78
CA SER A 363 13.54 12.77 14.65
C SER A 363 12.62 13.63 15.51
N ARG A 364 11.41 13.14 15.75
CA ARG A 364 10.40 13.72 16.64
C ARG A 364 9.86 12.64 17.58
N PRO A 365 9.49 12.98 18.82
CA PRO A 365 8.94 12.00 19.75
C PRO A 365 7.66 11.37 19.19
N LEU A 366 7.59 10.04 19.15
CA LEU A 366 6.39 9.29 18.82
C LEU A 366 5.53 9.16 20.07
N MET A 367 4.41 9.89 20.11
CA MET A 367 3.50 9.91 21.26
C MET A 367 2.53 8.73 21.18
N ASP A 368 2.44 7.96 22.27
CA ASP A 368 1.34 7.03 22.47
C ASP A 368 0.10 7.81 22.91
N GLU A 369 -0.89 7.92 22.02
CA GLU A 369 -2.12 8.67 22.26
C GLU A 369 -2.91 8.20 23.49
N ASN A 370 -2.74 6.93 23.90
CA ASN A 370 -3.47 6.41 25.06
C ASN A 370 -2.85 6.85 26.39
N THR A 371 -1.53 6.98 26.44
CA THR A 371 -0.79 7.27 27.69
C THR A 371 -0.25 8.69 27.73
N GLY A 372 -0.18 9.38 26.59
CA GLY A 372 0.49 10.66 26.42
C GLY A 372 2.02 10.56 26.53
N ILE A 373 2.57 9.35 26.60
CA ILE A 373 4.01 9.13 26.75
C ILE A 373 4.66 9.09 25.37
N SER A 374 5.72 9.87 25.20
CA SER A 374 6.44 9.93 23.93
C SER A 374 7.73 9.13 23.97
N THR A 375 8.00 8.41 22.88
CA THR A 375 9.22 7.62 22.65
C THR A 375 10.07 8.33 21.61
N LEU A 376 11.33 8.65 21.96
CA LEU A 376 12.32 9.19 21.01
C LEU A 376 13.35 8.14 20.60
N VAL A 377 13.70 7.24 21.52
CA VAL A 377 14.64 6.14 21.35
C VAL A 377 13.96 4.88 21.83
N VAL A 378 14.05 3.80 21.06
CA VAL A 378 13.52 2.49 21.44
C VAL A 378 14.65 1.67 22.04
N GLU A 379 14.43 1.11 23.22
CA GLU A 379 15.38 0.24 23.91
C GLU A 379 14.70 -1.05 24.38
N GLY A 380 15.47 -2.13 24.44
CA GLY A 380 14.99 -3.43 24.92
C GLY A 380 14.48 -4.33 23.79
N ALA A 381 13.60 -5.27 24.11
CA ALA A 381 13.14 -6.24 23.13
C ALA A 381 12.16 -5.61 22.12
N VAL A 382 12.33 -5.93 20.84
CA VAL A 382 11.48 -5.45 19.74
C VAL A 382 11.13 -6.61 18.81
N ILE A 383 9.91 -6.63 18.29
CA ILE A 383 9.49 -7.54 17.20
C ILE A 383 9.66 -6.82 15.87
N LEU A 384 10.34 -7.47 14.94
CA LEU A 384 10.58 -7.01 13.58
C LEU A 384 9.82 -7.90 12.59
N GLY A 385 9.24 -7.30 11.56
CA GLY A 385 8.50 -8.02 10.53
C GLY A 385 8.50 -7.32 9.18
N ARG A 386 8.46 -8.10 8.11
CA ARG A 386 8.33 -7.60 6.73
C ARG A 386 7.17 -8.31 6.03
N ASN A 387 6.43 -7.57 5.22
CA ASN A 387 5.34 -8.13 4.43
C ASN A 387 5.81 -8.58 3.04
N PRO A 388 5.22 -9.64 2.46
CA PRO A 388 4.22 -10.53 3.06
C PRO A 388 4.84 -11.52 4.06
N ALA A 389 4.19 -11.79 5.19
CA ALA A 389 4.69 -12.74 6.19
C ALA A 389 3.83 -14.00 6.22
N LEU A 390 4.45 -15.16 5.99
CA LEU A 390 3.78 -16.46 5.99
C LEU A 390 4.48 -17.45 6.92
N LEU A 391 5.81 -17.46 6.92
CA LEU A 391 6.58 -18.36 7.77
C LEU A 391 6.53 -17.87 9.22
N PRO A 392 6.53 -18.80 10.20
CA PRO A 392 6.69 -18.45 11.61
C PRO A 392 7.95 -17.62 11.92
N THR A 393 8.98 -17.72 11.08
CA THR A 393 10.25 -16.99 11.19
C THR A 393 10.23 -15.61 10.52
N ASP A 394 9.15 -15.22 9.83
CA ASP A 394 9.07 -13.91 9.18
C ASP A 394 8.88 -12.75 10.18
N LEU A 395 8.53 -13.08 11.43
CA LEU A 395 8.62 -12.21 12.58
C LEU A 395 9.79 -12.64 13.47
N GLN A 396 10.66 -11.69 13.81
CA GLN A 396 11.84 -11.93 14.66
C GLN A 396 11.88 -10.97 15.83
N LYS A 397 12.15 -11.49 17.02
CA LYS A 397 12.52 -10.70 18.19
C LYS A 397 14.00 -10.34 18.11
N ALA A 398 14.29 -9.05 18.21
CA ALA A 398 15.61 -8.46 18.27
C ALA A 398 15.76 -7.59 19.54
N LYS A 399 16.95 -7.02 19.74
CA LYS A 399 17.22 -6.09 20.84
C LYS A 399 17.50 -4.69 20.28
N ALA A 400 16.62 -3.73 20.56
CA ALA A 400 16.86 -2.33 20.30
C ALA A 400 17.83 -1.77 21.35
N VAL A 401 18.86 -1.04 20.91
CA VAL A 401 19.88 -0.42 21.76
C VAL A 401 20.09 1.03 21.38
N ASP A 402 20.29 1.89 22.38
CA ASP A 402 20.75 3.24 22.11
C ASP A 402 22.24 3.21 21.74
N CYS A 403 22.55 3.57 20.49
CA CYS A 403 23.90 3.63 19.97
C CYS A 403 24.30 5.08 19.65
N PRO A 404 25.18 5.70 20.45
CA PRO A 404 25.63 7.08 20.23
C PRO A 404 26.30 7.31 18.86
N ALA A 405 26.99 6.32 18.32
CA ALA A 405 27.63 6.40 17.00
C ALA A 405 26.61 6.55 15.84
N LEU A 406 25.34 6.23 16.09
CA LEU A 406 24.25 6.26 15.12
C LEU A 406 23.22 7.35 15.41
N ILE A 407 23.52 8.29 16.33
CA ILE A 407 22.56 9.29 16.83
C ILE A 407 21.96 10.18 15.73
N THR A 408 22.66 10.33 14.62
CA THR A 408 22.25 11.16 13.48
C THR A 408 21.27 10.45 12.53
N LEU A 409 21.17 9.12 12.62
CA LEU A 409 20.32 8.28 11.77
C LEU A 409 18.95 8.12 12.43
N THR A 410 18.03 9.02 12.09
CA THR A 410 16.67 9.06 12.65
C THR A 410 15.61 8.63 11.64
N ASP A 411 14.47 8.10 12.10
CA ASP A 411 13.34 7.67 11.26
C ASP A 411 13.67 6.51 10.30
N VAL A 412 14.69 5.75 10.67
CA VAL A 412 15.15 4.52 10.00
C VAL A 412 15.40 3.46 11.07
N ILE A 413 15.45 2.20 10.66
CA ILE A 413 15.96 1.11 11.50
C ILE A 413 17.34 0.69 11.00
N VAL A 414 18.33 0.73 11.88
CA VAL A 414 19.71 0.34 11.58
C VAL A 414 19.95 -1.09 12.04
N PHE A 415 20.36 -1.95 11.12
CA PHE A 415 20.68 -3.35 11.37
C PHE A 415 22.18 -3.57 11.53
N SER A 416 22.58 -4.43 12.47
CA SER A 416 23.97 -4.87 12.58
C SER A 416 24.48 -5.50 11.28
N VAL A 417 25.75 -5.20 10.95
CA VAL A 417 26.51 -5.86 9.89
C VAL A 417 27.30 -7.08 10.41
N LYS A 418 27.05 -7.51 11.64
CA LYS A 418 27.66 -8.70 12.28
C LYS A 418 26.68 -9.88 12.29
N GLY A 419 27.25 -11.07 12.52
CA GLY A 419 26.51 -12.32 12.62
C GLY A 419 26.57 -13.17 11.35
N GLU A 420 26.15 -14.43 11.45
CA GLU A 420 26.21 -15.39 10.35
C GLU A 420 25.29 -15.00 9.19
N LYS A 421 24.09 -14.52 9.49
CA LYS A 421 23.13 -14.05 8.48
C LYS A 421 22.66 -12.65 8.80
N SER A 422 22.40 -11.87 7.76
CA SER A 422 21.77 -10.58 7.91
C SER A 422 20.38 -10.75 8.54
N LEU A 423 20.09 -10.01 9.62
CA LEU A 423 18.80 -10.12 10.28
C LEU A 423 17.65 -9.71 9.35
N VAL A 424 17.88 -8.76 8.43
CA VAL A 424 16.87 -8.36 7.44
C VAL A 424 16.60 -9.48 6.43
N SER A 425 17.60 -10.30 6.08
CA SER A 425 17.41 -11.40 5.13
C SER A 425 16.52 -12.52 5.68
N LEU A 426 16.43 -12.64 7.01
CA LEU A 426 15.50 -13.55 7.69
C LEU A 426 14.04 -13.10 7.60
N LEU A 427 13.76 -11.83 7.34
CA LEU A 427 12.40 -11.28 7.33
C LEU A 427 11.73 -11.52 5.96
N SER A 428 10.71 -12.38 5.90
CA SER A 428 10.02 -12.73 4.65
C SER A 428 10.96 -13.38 3.61
N GLY A 429 11.91 -14.19 4.07
CA GLY A 429 12.73 -15.06 3.22
C GLY A 429 13.63 -14.37 2.19
N GLY A 430 14.14 -13.16 2.49
CA GLY A 430 15.07 -12.44 1.62
C GLY A 430 14.89 -10.92 1.64
N GLY A 431 14.74 -10.31 2.81
CA GLY A 431 14.78 -8.86 2.92
C GLY A 431 16.17 -8.30 2.63
N ASP A 432 16.22 -7.09 2.07
CA ASP A 432 17.45 -6.37 1.76
C ASP A 432 17.35 -4.89 2.19
N PHE A 433 18.31 -4.06 1.82
CA PHE A 433 18.33 -2.63 2.11
C PHE A 433 18.07 -1.78 0.86
N ASP A 434 17.44 -2.33 -0.19
CA ASP A 434 17.20 -1.62 -1.46
C ASP A 434 15.93 -0.74 -1.47
N GLY A 435 15.24 -0.72 -0.32
CA GLY A 435 14.03 0.03 -0.05
C GLY A 435 13.02 -0.68 0.85
N ASP A 436 13.39 -1.82 1.44
CA ASP A 436 12.52 -2.54 2.37
C ASP A 436 12.22 -1.72 3.62
N THR A 437 10.97 -1.85 4.07
CA THR A 437 10.47 -1.23 5.29
C THR A 437 10.05 -2.29 6.28
N ILE A 438 10.43 -2.10 7.54
CA ILE A 438 10.28 -3.10 8.60
C ILE A 438 9.28 -2.59 9.63
N PHE A 439 8.25 -3.39 9.89
CA PHE A 439 7.38 -3.21 11.03
C PHE A 439 8.16 -3.52 12.31
N CYS A 440 8.26 -2.53 13.19
CA CYS A 440 8.99 -2.58 14.45
C CYS A 440 8.01 -2.35 15.59
N CYS A 441 7.83 -3.32 16.50
CA CYS A 441 6.91 -3.22 17.63
C CYS A 441 7.65 -3.45 18.94
N TRP A 442 7.58 -2.48 19.85
CA TRP A 442 8.17 -2.53 21.19
C TRP A 442 7.11 -2.55 22.30
N ASP A 443 5.84 -2.72 21.95
CA ASP A 443 4.75 -2.87 22.91
C ASP A 443 4.94 -4.13 23.78
N PRO A 444 5.12 -4.00 25.11
CA PRO A 444 5.38 -5.14 25.99
C PRO A 444 4.30 -6.24 25.93
N ARG A 445 3.04 -5.90 25.62
CA ARG A 445 1.94 -6.86 25.56
C ARG A 445 2.08 -7.81 24.37
N PHE A 446 2.71 -7.36 23.30
CA PHE A 446 3.06 -8.19 22.15
C PHE A 446 4.44 -8.81 22.33
N VAL A 447 5.43 -8.00 22.71
CA VAL A 447 6.84 -8.40 22.78
C VAL A 447 7.09 -9.46 23.85
N VAL A 448 6.59 -9.29 25.08
CA VAL A 448 6.89 -10.21 26.19
C VAL A 448 6.43 -11.65 25.89
N PRO A 449 5.16 -11.91 25.48
CA PRO A 449 4.70 -13.28 25.23
C PRO A 449 5.24 -13.90 23.93
N PHE A 450 5.66 -13.09 22.95
CA PHE A 450 6.14 -13.57 21.65
C PHE A 450 7.43 -14.40 21.79
N LYS A 451 7.50 -15.51 21.05
CA LYS A 451 8.68 -16.39 20.99
C LYS A 451 9.13 -16.54 19.56
N ASN A 452 10.45 -16.44 19.33
CA ASN A 452 11.01 -16.75 18.01
C ASN A 452 10.75 -18.21 17.67
N ALA A 453 10.32 -18.44 16.44
CA ALA A 453 10.17 -19.78 15.90
C ALA A 453 11.54 -20.46 15.70
N CYS A 454 11.54 -21.77 15.51
CA CYS A 454 12.75 -22.52 15.19
C CYS A 454 13.37 -22.00 13.88
N ARG A 455 14.67 -21.67 13.90
CA ARG A 455 15.40 -21.18 12.71
C ARG A 455 15.36 -22.16 11.53
N ASN A 456 15.15 -23.46 11.78
CA ASN A 456 15.04 -24.47 10.72
C ASN A 456 13.84 -24.20 9.80
N TYR A 457 12.78 -23.55 10.29
CA TYR A 457 11.63 -23.18 9.45
C TYR A 457 11.95 -22.11 8.40
N ALA A 458 13.08 -21.41 8.53
CA ALA A 458 13.58 -20.49 7.51
C ALA A 458 14.51 -21.16 6.49
N GLN A 459 14.93 -22.42 6.73
CA GLN A 459 15.85 -23.14 5.85
C GLN A 459 15.09 -23.73 4.66
N MET A 460 15.07 -22.97 3.57
CA MET A 460 14.34 -23.33 2.34
C MET A 460 14.66 -24.74 1.83
N ASP A 461 15.94 -25.13 1.82
CA ASP A 461 16.39 -26.43 1.28
C ASP A 461 15.82 -27.65 2.03
N LEU A 462 15.34 -27.46 3.28
CA LEU A 462 14.66 -28.53 4.03
C LEU A 462 13.24 -28.82 3.51
N TYR A 463 12.62 -27.87 2.81
CA TYR A 463 11.21 -27.93 2.41
C TYR A 463 11.00 -27.84 0.91
N LEU A 464 11.88 -27.13 0.20
CA LEU A 464 11.74 -26.81 -1.21
C LEU A 464 13.06 -27.09 -1.96
N ASN A 465 13.01 -28.07 -2.86
CA ASN A 465 14.04 -28.25 -3.88
C ASN A 465 13.73 -27.38 -5.10
N ALA A 466 14.48 -26.30 -5.30
CA ALA A 466 14.24 -25.32 -6.36
C ALA A 466 14.26 -25.96 -7.77
N ASP A 467 15.14 -26.91 -8.03
CA ASP A 467 15.28 -27.55 -9.35
C ASP A 467 14.08 -28.43 -9.71
N GLU A 468 13.40 -28.97 -8.71
CA GLU A 468 12.21 -29.79 -8.94
C GLU A 468 10.93 -28.94 -9.06
N TRP A 469 10.87 -27.84 -8.31
CA TRP A 469 9.70 -26.97 -8.21
C TRP A 469 9.64 -25.89 -9.28
N PHE A 470 10.79 -25.51 -9.85
CA PHE A 470 10.86 -24.43 -10.82
C PHE A 470 11.60 -24.84 -12.10
N HIS A 471 11.01 -24.48 -13.23
CA HIS A 471 11.70 -24.42 -14.51
C HIS A 471 12.35 -23.04 -14.65
N ARG A 472 13.67 -23.01 -14.80
CA ARG A 472 14.42 -21.77 -15.02
C ARG A 472 14.55 -21.49 -16.52
N LYS A 473 14.09 -20.33 -16.97
CA LYS A 473 14.42 -19.79 -18.29
C LYS A 473 15.89 -19.38 -18.31
N THR A 474 16.74 -20.23 -18.89
CA THR A 474 18.20 -20.05 -18.95
C THR A 474 18.68 -19.33 -20.21
N GLU A 475 17.77 -18.95 -21.10
CA GLU A 475 18.14 -18.26 -22.34
C GLU A 475 18.83 -16.92 -22.03
N LYS A 476 20.08 -16.79 -22.50
CA LYS A 476 20.88 -15.58 -22.35
C LYS A 476 20.40 -14.47 -23.26
N ALA A 477 20.53 -13.23 -22.80
CA ALA A 477 20.27 -12.03 -23.57
C ALA A 477 20.99 -12.07 -24.93
N LEU A 478 22.27 -12.46 -24.93
CA LEU A 478 23.09 -12.55 -26.15
C LEU A 478 22.45 -13.39 -27.27
N LYS A 479 21.87 -14.54 -26.93
CA LYS A 479 21.27 -15.45 -27.92
C LYS A 479 20.06 -14.80 -28.61
N ILE A 480 19.28 -14.04 -27.87
CA ILE A 480 18.11 -13.32 -28.38
C ILE A 480 18.55 -12.16 -29.28
N PHE A 481 19.59 -11.44 -28.88
CA PHE A 481 20.10 -10.28 -29.62
C PHE A 481 20.96 -10.63 -30.84
N LEU A 482 21.53 -11.84 -30.94
CA LEU A 482 22.31 -12.29 -32.10
C LEU A 482 21.52 -13.09 -33.13
N SER A 483 20.25 -13.42 -32.89
CA SER A 483 19.47 -14.27 -33.78
C SER A 483 18.49 -13.48 -34.65
N GLY A 484 18.49 -13.74 -35.96
CA GLY A 484 17.47 -13.27 -36.89
C GLY A 484 17.17 -11.77 -36.80
N ASN A 485 15.99 -11.40 -36.28
CA ASN A 485 15.59 -10.02 -36.02
C ASN A 485 15.55 -9.77 -34.49
N PRO A 486 16.58 -9.10 -33.92
CA PRO A 486 16.73 -8.91 -32.47
C PRO A 486 15.55 -8.21 -31.82
N GLU A 487 15.03 -7.16 -32.46
CA GLU A 487 13.89 -6.40 -31.91
C GLU A 487 12.62 -7.23 -31.87
N LYS A 488 12.36 -8.00 -32.93
CA LYS A 488 11.20 -8.90 -32.98
C LYS A 488 11.31 -9.99 -31.90
N ASN A 489 12.51 -10.52 -31.67
CA ASN A 489 12.74 -11.53 -30.63
C ASN A 489 12.52 -10.94 -29.24
N TYR A 490 13.04 -9.73 -29.00
CA TYR A 490 12.81 -9.00 -27.76
C TYR A 490 11.32 -8.71 -27.54
N THR A 491 10.60 -8.16 -28.54
CA THR A 491 9.15 -7.94 -28.44
C THR A 491 8.39 -9.23 -28.16
N ASN A 492 8.77 -10.36 -28.77
CA ASN A 492 8.15 -11.65 -28.46
C ASN A 492 8.42 -12.08 -27.00
N PHE A 493 9.63 -11.85 -26.49
CA PHE A 493 9.95 -12.12 -25.09
C PHE A 493 9.08 -11.27 -24.15
N VAL A 494 8.93 -9.97 -24.43
CA VAL A 494 8.03 -9.07 -23.66
C VAL A 494 6.61 -9.61 -23.65
N ILE A 495 6.06 -10.01 -24.80
CA ILE A 495 4.71 -10.59 -24.89
C ILE A 495 4.59 -11.85 -24.02
N THR A 496 5.57 -12.75 -24.07
CA THR A 496 5.58 -13.95 -23.25
C THR A 496 5.61 -13.60 -21.76
N GLU A 497 6.40 -12.62 -21.34
CA GLU A 497 6.44 -12.16 -19.96
C GLU A 497 5.12 -11.50 -19.52
N THR A 498 4.54 -10.61 -20.33
CA THR A 498 3.24 -9.97 -20.06
C THR A 498 2.12 -10.99 -19.87
N LEU A 499 2.15 -12.09 -20.62
CA LEU A 499 1.13 -13.13 -20.60
C LEU A 499 1.40 -14.25 -19.59
N THR A 500 2.56 -14.26 -18.93
CA THR A 500 2.89 -15.25 -17.90
C THR A 500 2.02 -15.01 -16.67
N ASP A 501 1.30 -16.04 -16.20
CA ASP A 501 0.46 -15.92 -15.00
C ASP A 501 1.32 -15.74 -13.74
N ARG A 502 1.37 -14.49 -13.25
CA ARG A 502 2.08 -14.13 -12.01
C ARG A 502 1.18 -14.20 -10.77
N ASN A 503 -0.04 -14.73 -10.88
CA ASN A 503 -0.97 -14.85 -9.75
C ASN A 503 -0.59 -15.99 -8.78
N LYS A 504 0.41 -16.81 -9.08
CA LYS A 504 0.84 -17.92 -8.21
C LYS A 504 1.26 -17.47 -6.81
N LEU A 505 1.87 -16.30 -6.66
CA LEU A 505 2.19 -15.72 -5.34
C LEU A 505 0.92 -15.51 -4.51
N GLY A 506 -0.08 -14.84 -5.09
CA GLY A 506 -1.36 -14.62 -4.42
C GLY A 506 -2.10 -15.93 -4.12
N GLN A 507 -2.00 -16.91 -5.01
CA GLN A 507 -2.54 -18.27 -4.76
C GLN A 507 -1.81 -18.97 -3.60
N CYS A 508 -0.48 -18.83 -3.48
CA CYS A 508 0.27 -19.38 -2.34
C CYS A 508 -0.22 -18.78 -1.02
N CYS A 509 -0.34 -17.45 -0.93
CA CYS A 509 -0.87 -16.79 0.27
C CYS A 509 -2.29 -17.26 0.60
N ASN A 510 -3.17 -17.34 -0.40
CA ASN A 510 -4.56 -17.78 -0.19
C ASN A 510 -4.66 -19.24 0.26
N LEU A 511 -3.87 -20.14 -0.33
CA LEU A 511 -3.82 -21.56 0.07
C LEU A 511 -3.19 -21.71 1.45
N HIS A 512 -2.21 -20.88 1.79
CA HIS A 512 -1.59 -20.86 3.11
C HIS A 512 -2.62 -20.46 4.16
N ASP A 513 -3.31 -19.34 3.98
CA ASP A 513 -4.40 -18.89 4.86
C ASP A 513 -5.47 -19.98 5.04
N LEU A 514 -5.90 -20.61 3.93
CA LEU A 514 -6.89 -21.67 3.93
C LEU A 514 -6.41 -22.89 4.73
N LEU A 515 -5.17 -23.34 4.50
CA LEU A 515 -4.58 -24.47 5.21
C LEU A 515 -4.45 -24.18 6.71
N ILE A 516 -3.85 -23.05 7.08
CA ILE A 516 -3.69 -22.64 8.49
C ILE A 516 -5.03 -22.59 9.21
N TYR A 517 -6.05 -22.05 8.55
CA TYR A 517 -7.40 -21.97 9.11
C TYR A 517 -7.99 -23.35 9.43
N HIS A 518 -7.85 -24.33 8.53
CA HIS A 518 -8.39 -25.69 8.72
C HIS A 518 -7.56 -26.57 9.64
N LEU A 519 -6.25 -26.31 9.77
CA LEU A 519 -5.41 -26.94 10.79
C LEU A 519 -5.77 -26.48 12.21
N GLY A 520 -6.51 -25.37 12.34
CA GLY A 520 -7.07 -24.87 13.60
C GLY A 520 -6.08 -24.14 14.50
N SER A 521 -6.48 -23.87 15.75
CA SER A 521 -5.72 -23.12 16.77
C SER A 521 -4.48 -23.83 17.30
N SER A 522 -4.10 -24.98 16.72
CA SER A 522 -2.87 -25.62 17.15
C SER A 522 -1.74 -24.61 16.93
N ARG A 523 -0.97 -24.33 17.98
CA ARG A 523 0.27 -23.53 17.88
C ARG A 523 1.27 -24.12 16.88
N ASP A 524 0.96 -25.29 16.32
CA ASP A 524 1.73 -26.01 15.31
C ASP A 524 1.17 -25.87 13.88
N ALA A 525 0.06 -25.16 13.64
CA ALA A 525 -0.49 -25.00 12.29
C ALA A 525 0.52 -24.39 11.31
N GLY A 526 1.22 -23.32 11.70
CA GLY A 526 2.30 -22.72 10.92
C GLY A 526 3.56 -23.57 10.81
N LYS A 527 3.63 -24.70 11.52
CA LYS A 527 4.74 -25.66 11.49
C LYS A 527 4.45 -26.86 10.57
N ASP A 528 3.25 -26.95 9.99
CA ASP A 528 2.90 -27.96 9.00
C ASP A 528 3.83 -27.83 7.79
N SER A 529 4.38 -28.96 7.32
CA SER A 529 5.35 -28.96 6.22
C SER A 529 4.79 -28.37 4.93
N ARG A 530 3.48 -28.45 4.68
CA ARG A 530 2.83 -27.84 3.51
C ARG A 530 2.68 -26.33 3.68
N ALA A 531 2.42 -25.84 4.89
CA ALA A 531 2.39 -24.42 5.19
C ALA A 531 3.78 -23.80 5.01
N LEU A 532 4.82 -24.45 5.54
CA LEU A 532 6.22 -24.06 5.37
C LEU A 532 6.62 -24.06 3.87
N LEU A 533 6.26 -25.11 3.14
CA LEU A 533 6.48 -25.17 1.68
C LEU A 533 5.79 -24.01 0.95
N LEU A 534 4.54 -23.68 1.27
CA LEU A 534 3.85 -22.53 0.68
C LEU A 534 4.53 -21.20 1.01
N GLY A 535 5.03 -21.03 2.24
CA GLY A 535 5.79 -19.85 2.65
C GLY A 535 7.09 -19.69 1.85
N HIS A 536 7.84 -20.79 1.65
CA HIS A 536 9.04 -20.79 0.82
C HIS A 536 8.75 -20.58 -0.68
N LEU A 537 7.67 -21.19 -1.20
CA LEU A 537 7.19 -20.95 -2.57
C LEU A 537 6.86 -19.47 -2.75
N ALA A 538 6.10 -18.87 -1.83
CA ALA A 538 5.75 -17.45 -1.87
C ALA A 538 7.00 -16.56 -1.87
N SER A 539 7.94 -16.81 -0.95
CA SER A 539 9.20 -16.06 -0.86
C SER A 539 9.99 -16.11 -2.17
N THR A 540 10.12 -17.31 -2.76
CA THR A 540 10.80 -17.51 -4.06
C THR A 540 10.04 -16.81 -5.20
N LEU A 541 8.71 -16.78 -5.15
CA LEU A 541 7.86 -16.20 -6.18
C LEU A 541 7.89 -14.67 -6.20
N VAL A 542 8.23 -13.99 -5.09
CA VAL A 542 8.43 -12.52 -5.05
C VAL A 542 9.38 -12.08 -6.15
N ASP A 543 10.44 -12.86 -6.37
CA ASP A 543 11.53 -12.58 -7.29
C ASP A 543 11.58 -13.50 -8.52
N SER A 544 10.58 -14.36 -8.70
CA SER A 544 10.57 -15.34 -9.79
C SER A 544 10.71 -14.70 -11.18
N GLY A 545 10.07 -13.55 -11.40
CA GLY A 545 10.14 -12.80 -12.65
C GLY A 545 11.57 -12.37 -13.01
N LYS A 546 12.34 -11.84 -12.05
CA LYS A 546 13.75 -11.43 -12.29
C LYS A 546 14.69 -12.63 -12.48
N GLN A 547 14.34 -13.76 -11.88
CA GLN A 547 15.12 -14.98 -11.94
C GLN A 547 14.76 -15.91 -13.11
N GLY A 548 13.70 -15.58 -13.86
CA GLY A 548 13.16 -16.42 -14.93
C GLY A 548 12.60 -17.75 -14.42
N LEU A 549 12.14 -17.81 -13.18
CA LEU A 549 11.58 -19.02 -12.57
C LEU A 549 10.10 -19.15 -12.92
N GLN A 550 9.70 -20.33 -13.39
CA GLN A 550 8.31 -20.71 -13.59
C GLN A 550 8.00 -21.95 -12.77
N ILE A 551 6.89 -21.93 -12.04
CA ILE A 551 6.51 -23.07 -11.20
C ILE A 551 6.20 -24.29 -12.09
N ASN A 552 6.60 -25.48 -11.64
CA ASN A 552 6.20 -26.72 -12.26
C ASN A 552 4.70 -26.95 -12.02
N GLU A 553 3.90 -26.79 -13.07
CA GLU A 553 2.43 -26.86 -12.99
C GLU A 553 1.91 -28.22 -12.54
N SER A 554 2.64 -29.32 -12.82
CA SER A 554 2.26 -30.65 -12.35
C SER A 554 2.40 -30.76 -10.83
N LYS A 555 3.55 -30.35 -10.28
CA LYS A 555 3.78 -30.32 -8.82
C LYS A 555 2.84 -29.35 -8.11
N TRP A 556 2.63 -28.18 -8.70
CA TRP A 556 1.68 -27.20 -8.19
C TRP A 556 0.26 -27.80 -8.08
N SER A 557 -0.21 -28.44 -9.15
CA SER A 557 -1.55 -29.06 -9.17
C SER A 557 -1.67 -30.19 -8.16
N GLU A 558 -0.60 -30.96 -7.94
CA GLU A 558 -0.55 -32.00 -6.92
C GLU A 558 -0.68 -31.41 -5.51
N LEU A 559 0.15 -30.40 -5.17
CA LEU A 559 0.10 -29.73 -3.86
C LEU A 559 -1.26 -29.09 -3.59
N VAL A 560 -1.82 -28.38 -4.57
CA VAL A 560 -3.17 -27.80 -4.47
C VAL A 560 -4.20 -28.89 -4.18
N THR A 561 -4.10 -30.04 -4.85
CA THR A 561 -5.00 -31.18 -4.61
C THR A 561 -4.83 -31.74 -3.19
N GLN A 562 -3.59 -31.89 -2.72
CA GLN A 562 -3.30 -32.37 -1.37
C GLN A 562 -3.82 -31.43 -0.28
N ILE A 563 -3.66 -30.11 -0.47
CA ILE A 563 -4.17 -29.10 0.47
C ILE A 563 -5.69 -29.11 0.47
N ARG A 564 -6.34 -29.08 -0.71
CA ARG A 564 -7.80 -29.02 -0.82
C ARG A 564 -8.53 -30.24 -0.24
N LYS A 565 -7.83 -31.38 -0.06
CA LYS A 565 -8.37 -32.54 0.68
C LYS A 565 -8.53 -32.27 2.17
N VAL A 566 -7.65 -31.46 2.77
CA VAL A 566 -7.69 -31.10 4.19
C VAL A 566 -8.44 -29.78 4.40
N ALA A 567 -8.31 -28.86 3.45
CA ALA A 567 -8.81 -27.50 3.53
C ALA A 567 -9.65 -27.18 2.28
N PRO A 568 -10.91 -27.64 2.21
CA PRO A 568 -11.73 -27.50 1.01
C PRO A 568 -12.21 -26.05 0.80
N GLU A 569 -12.15 -25.57 -0.44
CA GLU A 569 -12.60 -24.21 -0.80
C GLU A 569 -14.10 -23.97 -0.60
N SER A 570 -14.90 -25.03 -0.53
CA SER A 570 -16.33 -24.96 -0.18
C SER A 570 -16.57 -24.53 1.27
N ASN A 571 -15.54 -24.59 2.13
CA ASN A 571 -15.57 -24.11 3.50
C ASN A 571 -14.42 -23.12 3.74
N PRO A 572 -14.47 -21.91 3.18
CA PRO A 572 -13.39 -20.94 3.31
C PRO A 572 -13.36 -20.33 4.73
N PRO A 573 -12.25 -19.66 5.12
CA PRO A 573 -12.18 -18.93 6.37
C PRO A 573 -13.31 -17.89 6.46
N ARG A 574 -14.00 -17.78 7.62
CA ARG A 574 -15.17 -16.90 7.72
C ARG A 574 -14.77 -15.44 7.57
N TRP A 575 -13.61 -15.06 8.12
CA TRP A 575 -13.07 -13.70 7.96
C TRP A 575 -12.85 -13.28 6.49
N TRP A 576 -12.76 -14.23 5.52
CA TRP A 576 -12.69 -13.89 4.09
C TRP A 576 -13.96 -13.23 3.56
N TYR A 577 -15.11 -13.42 4.23
CA TYR A 577 -16.34 -12.72 3.91
C TYR A 577 -16.13 -11.20 3.86
N PHE A 578 -15.41 -10.66 4.86
CA PHE A 578 -15.15 -9.24 4.98
C PHE A 578 -14.04 -8.79 4.03
N THR A 579 -12.94 -9.55 3.98
CA THR A 579 -11.69 -9.11 3.34
C THR A 579 -11.60 -9.41 1.84
N LYS A 580 -12.36 -10.39 1.32
CA LYS A 580 -12.26 -10.83 -0.08
C LYS A 580 -13.58 -10.67 -0.83
N LYS A 581 -13.58 -9.82 -1.86
CA LYS A 581 -14.78 -9.51 -2.68
C LYS A 581 -15.52 -10.74 -3.20
N ASN A 582 -14.80 -11.78 -3.62
CA ASN A 582 -15.38 -13.00 -4.19
C ASN A 582 -16.14 -13.87 -3.17
N TYR A 583 -15.99 -13.60 -1.88
CA TYR A 583 -16.61 -14.37 -0.79
C TYR A 583 -17.76 -13.61 -0.09
N ARG A 584 -18.13 -12.43 -0.60
CA ARG A 584 -19.23 -11.59 -0.09
C ARG A 584 -20.63 -12.14 -0.38
N SER A 585 -20.73 -13.27 -1.08
CA SER A 585 -22.00 -13.94 -1.42
C SER A 585 -22.51 -14.89 -0.32
N MET A 586 -21.77 -15.09 0.78
CA MET A 586 -22.30 -15.78 1.96
C MET A 586 -23.46 -14.98 2.57
N ARG A 587 -24.47 -15.65 3.13
CA ARG A 587 -25.62 -14.95 3.72
C ARG A 587 -25.19 -14.35 5.07
N GLU A 588 -25.60 -13.13 5.36
CA GLU A 588 -25.33 -12.48 6.67
C GLU A 588 -25.80 -13.33 7.86
N ALA A 589 -26.85 -14.14 7.68
CA ALA A 589 -27.34 -15.08 8.69
C ALA A 589 -26.30 -16.15 9.09
N ASP A 590 -25.38 -16.50 8.19
CA ASP A 590 -24.32 -17.50 8.42
C ASP A 590 -23.15 -16.91 9.27
N LEU A 591 -23.20 -15.61 9.60
CA LEU A 591 -22.23 -14.89 10.42
C LEU A 591 -22.75 -14.57 11.84
N ASN A 592 -23.98 -14.96 12.16
CA ASN A 592 -24.57 -14.75 13.49
C ASN A 592 -24.21 -15.92 14.41
N PHE A 593 -23.45 -15.62 15.47
CA PHE A 593 -23.01 -16.61 16.45
C PHE A 593 -23.58 -16.31 17.84
N PRO A 594 -23.92 -17.34 18.64
CA PRO A 594 -24.29 -17.14 20.03
C PRO A 594 -23.12 -16.57 20.82
N SER A 595 -23.40 -15.85 21.91
CA SER A 595 -22.37 -15.29 22.80
C SER A 595 -21.44 -16.34 23.40
N THR A 596 -21.88 -17.60 23.48
CA THR A 596 -21.12 -18.75 23.98
C THR A 596 -20.27 -19.47 22.93
N HIS A 597 -20.19 -18.94 21.70
CA HIS A 597 -19.40 -19.57 20.64
C HIS A 597 -17.91 -19.63 21.01
N ASN A 598 -17.33 -20.83 20.91
CA ASN A 598 -15.90 -21.03 21.16
C ASN A 598 -15.12 -20.74 19.88
N TRP A 599 -14.37 -19.64 19.87
CA TRP A 599 -13.59 -19.21 18.72
C TRP A 599 -12.24 -19.91 18.71
N THR A 600 -11.95 -20.60 17.61
CA THR A 600 -10.67 -21.29 17.41
C THR A 600 -9.70 -20.47 16.56
N ASN A 601 -10.18 -19.63 15.65
CA ASN A 601 -9.31 -18.79 14.83
C ASN A 601 -9.39 -17.34 15.30
N ILE A 602 -8.22 -16.72 15.56
CA ILE A 602 -8.14 -15.34 16.03
C ILE A 602 -8.75 -14.35 15.03
N LEU A 603 -8.59 -14.53 13.73
CA LEU A 603 -9.15 -13.62 12.73
C LEU A 603 -10.67 -13.73 12.67
N ASP A 604 -11.23 -14.94 12.76
CA ASP A 604 -12.69 -15.13 12.89
C ASP A 604 -13.22 -14.44 14.15
N LEU A 605 -12.56 -14.61 15.30
CA LEU A 605 -12.93 -13.95 16.55
C LEU A 605 -12.95 -12.43 16.41
N LEU A 606 -11.90 -11.85 15.82
CA LEU A 606 -11.80 -10.40 15.64
C LEU A 606 -12.87 -9.89 14.66
N HIS A 607 -13.00 -10.50 13.48
CA HIS A 607 -13.91 -10.03 12.42
C HIS A 607 -15.39 -10.30 12.71
N CYS A 608 -15.73 -11.47 13.25
CA CYS A 608 -17.13 -11.91 13.38
C CYS A 608 -17.73 -11.58 14.76
N ARG A 609 -16.91 -11.29 15.78
CA ARG A 609 -17.39 -10.98 17.13
C ARG A 609 -16.96 -9.61 17.62
N VAL A 610 -15.66 -9.40 17.77
CA VAL A 610 -15.11 -8.22 18.46
C VAL A 610 -15.48 -6.94 17.72
N VAL A 611 -15.16 -6.86 16.43
CA VAL A 611 -15.42 -5.66 15.64
C VAL A 611 -16.93 -5.34 15.54
N PRO A 612 -17.81 -6.29 15.17
CA PRO A 612 -19.25 -6.04 15.15
C PRO A 612 -19.83 -5.62 16.49
N ASP A 613 -19.43 -6.24 17.59
CA ASP A 613 -19.91 -5.89 18.94
C ASP A 613 -19.59 -4.42 19.29
N ILE A 614 -18.34 -4.00 19.05
CA ILE A 614 -17.90 -2.63 19.32
C ILE A 614 -18.65 -1.64 18.43
N ILE A 615 -18.76 -1.92 17.13
CA ILE A 615 -19.47 -1.05 16.17
C ILE A 615 -20.95 -0.92 16.55
N ASN A 616 -21.63 -2.03 16.84
CA ASN A 616 -23.06 -2.02 17.18
C ASN A 616 -23.31 -1.23 18.47
N LYS A 617 -22.47 -1.42 19.49
CA LYS A 617 -22.53 -0.64 20.74
C LYS A 617 -22.42 0.87 20.48
N HIS A 618 -21.49 1.30 19.62
CA HIS A 618 -21.33 2.72 19.29
C HIS A 618 -22.45 3.26 18.40
N LEU A 619 -22.96 2.47 17.44
CA LEU A 619 -24.11 2.85 16.63
C LEU A 619 -25.38 2.99 17.46
N GLU A 620 -25.64 2.07 18.41
CA GLU A 620 -26.76 2.17 19.34
C GLU A 620 -26.65 3.42 20.22
N HIS A 621 -25.46 3.71 20.74
CA HIS A 621 -25.22 4.92 21.51
C HIS A 621 -25.46 6.19 20.68
N TYR A 622 -24.96 6.23 19.45
CA TYR A 622 -25.21 7.34 18.53
C TYR A 622 -26.71 7.48 18.20
N ASP A 623 -27.40 6.38 17.91
CA ASP A 623 -28.83 6.36 17.59
C ASP A 623 -29.70 6.85 18.77
N GLN A 624 -29.25 6.65 20.00
CA GLN A 624 -29.88 7.25 21.19
C GLN A 624 -29.71 8.77 21.22
N ILE A 625 -28.53 9.30 20.90
CA ILE A 625 -28.23 10.74 20.91
C ILE A 625 -29.04 11.50 19.87
N ILE A 626 -29.20 10.92 18.67
CA ILE A 626 -29.89 11.56 17.53
C ILE A 626 -31.37 11.16 17.38
N ARG A 627 -31.94 10.48 18.37
CA ARG A 627 -33.31 9.96 18.32
C ARG A 627 -34.31 11.06 17.99
N ASP A 628 -34.22 12.15 18.73
CA ASP A 628 -35.19 13.25 18.73
C ASP A 628 -34.85 14.37 17.74
N ALA A 629 -33.83 14.18 16.89
CA ALA A 629 -33.50 15.15 15.85
C ALA A 629 -34.72 15.35 14.91
N PRO A 630 -35.20 16.59 14.73
CA PRO A 630 -36.40 16.86 13.96
C PRO A 630 -36.14 16.68 12.46
N VAL A 631 -37.20 16.29 11.74
CA VAL A 631 -37.20 16.22 10.27
C VAL A 631 -37.45 17.60 9.68
N ASP A 632 -38.33 18.37 10.32
CA ASP A 632 -38.74 19.70 9.88
C ASP A 632 -37.80 20.76 10.46
N ASP A 633 -37.51 21.77 9.64
CA ASP A 633 -36.67 22.91 10.00
C ASP A 633 -37.42 24.19 9.60
N GLU A 634 -37.80 25.00 10.58
CA GLU A 634 -38.60 26.20 10.31
C GLU A 634 -37.85 27.21 9.45
N ASP A 635 -36.52 27.27 9.54
CA ASP A 635 -35.69 28.21 8.80
C ASP A 635 -35.70 27.89 7.30
N ILE A 636 -35.76 26.62 6.94
CA ILE A 636 -35.92 26.17 5.55
C ILE A 636 -37.31 26.56 5.00
N ASP A 637 -38.34 26.49 5.84
CA ASP A 637 -39.71 26.86 5.46
C ASP A 637 -39.93 28.38 5.39
N LEU A 638 -39.06 29.20 5.97
CA LEU A 638 -39.27 30.65 6.12
C LEU A 638 -39.55 31.34 4.78
N PHE A 639 -38.82 30.97 3.74
CA PHE A 639 -39.04 31.52 2.39
C PHE A 639 -40.48 31.26 1.94
N TRP A 640 -40.94 30.01 2.01
CA TRP A 640 -42.29 29.61 1.61
C TRP A 640 -43.37 30.25 2.50
N LYS A 641 -43.17 30.28 3.82
CA LYS A 641 -44.10 30.90 4.78
C LYS A 641 -44.20 32.41 4.57
N SER A 642 -43.09 33.09 4.29
CA SER A 642 -43.02 34.53 4.00
C SER A 642 -43.69 34.85 2.66
N LEU A 643 -43.38 34.06 1.62
CA LEU A 643 -43.96 34.18 0.29
C LEU A 643 -45.49 34.05 0.33
N LEU A 644 -46.02 33.04 1.02
CA LEU A 644 -47.46 32.79 1.18
C LEU A 644 -48.21 33.88 1.95
N ARG A 645 -47.52 34.68 2.78
CA ARG A 645 -48.09 35.79 3.57
C ARG A 645 -47.96 37.15 2.89
N SER A 646 -47.19 37.26 1.81
CA SER A 646 -46.96 38.51 1.09
C SER A 646 -48.15 38.91 0.22
N SER A 647 -48.27 40.21 -0.10
CA SER A 647 -49.27 40.75 -1.03
C SER A 647 -49.08 40.28 -2.49
N LEU A 648 -48.07 39.46 -2.77
CA LEU A 648 -47.83 38.82 -4.08
C LEU A 648 -48.72 37.59 -4.33
N LYS A 649 -49.60 37.25 -3.39
CA LYS A 649 -50.50 36.09 -3.48
C LYS A 649 -51.33 36.03 -4.77
N GLU A 650 -51.79 37.18 -5.28
CA GLU A 650 -52.53 37.28 -6.55
C GLU A 650 -51.63 37.11 -7.80
N VAL A 651 -50.37 37.56 -7.74
CA VAL A 651 -49.37 37.30 -8.80
C VAL A 651 -48.98 35.80 -8.80
N PHE A 652 -49.06 35.16 -7.64
CA PHE A 652 -48.73 33.76 -7.42
C PHE A 652 -49.89 32.78 -7.63
N GLU A 653 -51.14 33.18 -7.89
CA GLU A 653 -52.19 32.22 -8.26
C GLU A 653 -51.87 31.53 -9.60
N ASN A 654 -51.22 32.23 -10.54
CA ASN A 654 -50.65 31.65 -11.76
C ASN A 654 -49.40 30.79 -11.48
N VAL A 655 -48.64 31.13 -10.42
CA VAL A 655 -47.45 30.37 -10.00
C VAL A 655 -47.84 29.18 -9.11
N LEU A 656 -49.03 29.15 -8.50
CA LEU A 656 -49.53 28.05 -7.67
C LEU A 656 -49.83 26.81 -8.49
N GLU A 657 -50.35 26.96 -9.72
CA GLU A 657 -50.43 25.88 -10.71
C GLU A 657 -49.03 25.36 -11.09
N GLU A 658 -48.03 26.24 -11.19
CA GLU A 658 -46.65 25.84 -11.45
C GLU A 658 -45.97 25.23 -10.21
N ILE A 659 -46.27 25.69 -9.00
CA ILE A 659 -45.84 25.08 -7.73
C ILE A 659 -46.47 23.71 -7.56
N GLU A 660 -47.73 23.51 -7.99
CA GLU A 660 -48.34 22.19 -8.08
C GLU A 660 -47.62 21.31 -9.11
N LYS A 661 -47.20 21.85 -10.26
CA LYS A 661 -46.34 21.13 -11.23
C LYS A 661 -44.94 20.83 -10.66
N ILE A 662 -44.34 21.75 -9.91
CA ILE A 662 -43.04 21.56 -9.23
C ILE A 662 -43.20 20.53 -8.12
N LYS A 663 -44.25 20.59 -7.29
CA LYS A 663 -44.55 19.62 -6.24
C LYS A 663 -44.83 18.25 -6.83
N LYS A 664 -45.58 18.18 -7.93
CA LYS A 664 -45.82 16.95 -8.68
C LYS A 664 -44.53 16.42 -9.30
N GLY A 665 -43.71 17.27 -9.93
CA GLY A 665 -42.40 16.92 -10.46
C GLY A 665 -41.42 16.47 -9.37
N MET A 666 -41.40 17.10 -8.20
CA MET A 666 -40.63 16.71 -7.02
C MET A 666 -41.16 15.40 -6.41
N GLY A 667 -42.48 15.20 -6.41
CA GLY A 667 -43.13 13.95 -6.00
C GLY A 667 -42.77 12.80 -6.94
N ASP A 668 -42.85 13.02 -8.25
CA ASP A 668 -42.43 12.10 -9.30
C ASP A 668 -40.92 11.79 -9.17
N LEU A 669 -40.06 12.78 -8.84
CA LEU A 669 -38.63 12.60 -8.56
C LEU A 669 -38.36 11.83 -7.25
N TYR A 670 -39.20 12.05 -6.23
CA TYR A 670 -39.10 11.40 -4.92
C TYR A 670 -39.56 9.93 -4.98
N ASP A 671 -40.59 9.65 -5.78
CA ASP A 671 -41.10 8.30 -6.07
C ASP A 671 -40.19 7.57 -7.07
N TYR A 672 -39.50 8.31 -7.95
CA TYR A 672 -38.41 7.83 -8.78
C TYR A 672 -37.13 7.61 -7.97
N ARG A 673 -37.15 6.61 -7.06
CA ARG A 673 -35.91 6.05 -6.48
C ARG A 673 -35.41 4.93 -7.40
N PRO A 674 -34.41 5.15 -8.27
CA PRO A 674 -33.84 4.04 -9.03
C PRO A 674 -33.22 3.05 -8.04
N LYS A 675 -33.58 1.76 -8.16
CA LYS A 675 -32.98 0.69 -7.35
C LYS A 675 -31.48 0.53 -7.63
N ARG A 676 -30.98 1.08 -8.75
CA ARG A 676 -29.58 1.25 -9.14
C ARG A 676 -29.41 2.52 -9.98
N PHE A 677 -28.52 3.41 -9.56
CA PHE A 677 -28.30 4.73 -10.19
C PHE A 677 -27.71 4.64 -11.62
N GLU A 678 -26.99 3.56 -11.93
CA GLU A 678 -26.26 3.36 -13.20
C GLU A 678 -27.15 3.12 -14.43
N GLU A 679 -28.44 2.80 -14.27
CA GLU A 679 -29.31 2.42 -15.39
C GLU A 679 -30.16 3.58 -15.93
N ASP A 680 -30.23 4.73 -15.27
CA ASP A 680 -31.14 5.82 -15.69
C ASP A 680 -30.69 7.24 -15.27
N GLU A 681 -29.38 7.48 -15.39
CA GLU A 681 -28.74 8.78 -15.10
C GLU A 681 -29.31 9.90 -15.98
N GLU A 682 -29.59 9.60 -17.25
CA GLU A 682 -30.13 10.56 -18.24
C GLU A 682 -31.54 11.04 -17.88
N LYS A 683 -32.41 10.16 -17.39
CA LYS A 683 -33.78 10.50 -16.99
C LYS A 683 -33.83 11.28 -15.68
N TYR A 684 -32.94 10.97 -14.73
CA TYR A 684 -32.76 11.79 -13.53
C TYR A 684 -32.27 13.20 -13.90
N HIS A 685 -31.32 13.32 -14.84
CA HIS A 685 -30.83 14.61 -15.33
C HIS A 685 -31.91 15.40 -16.09
N GLN A 686 -32.74 14.76 -16.90
CA GLN A 686 -33.87 15.40 -17.57
C GLN A 686 -34.89 15.94 -16.56
N LEU A 687 -35.26 15.14 -15.56
CA LEU A 687 -36.16 15.55 -14.48
C LEU A 687 -35.57 16.70 -13.64
N ARG A 688 -34.27 16.67 -13.33
CA ARG A 688 -33.57 17.75 -12.61
C ARG A 688 -33.42 19.03 -13.45
N ASN A 689 -33.08 18.92 -14.73
CA ASN A 689 -32.98 20.10 -15.60
C ASN A 689 -34.35 20.75 -15.79
N SER A 690 -35.43 19.96 -15.87
CA SER A 690 -36.79 20.49 -15.86
C SER A 690 -37.16 21.22 -14.56
N TYR A 691 -36.47 20.94 -13.46
CA TYR A 691 -36.59 21.67 -12.19
C TYR A 691 -35.70 22.93 -12.16
N ILE A 692 -34.46 22.86 -12.65
CA ILE A 692 -33.51 24.00 -12.71
C ILE A 692 -33.96 25.07 -13.71
N ASP A 693 -34.53 24.68 -14.85
CA ASP A 693 -35.07 25.62 -15.84
C ASP A 693 -36.23 26.45 -15.25
N VAL A 694 -36.93 25.92 -14.24
CA VAL A 694 -37.95 26.66 -13.50
C VAL A 694 -37.33 27.59 -12.44
N GLU A 695 -36.20 27.22 -11.84
CA GLU A 695 -35.51 28.08 -10.86
C GLU A 695 -34.83 29.29 -11.54
N LEU A 696 -34.17 29.08 -12.69
CA LEU A 696 -33.48 30.11 -13.47
C LEU A 696 -34.41 31.07 -14.23
N TYR A 697 -35.64 30.66 -14.54
CA TYR A 697 -36.60 31.53 -15.22
C TYR A 697 -37.18 32.62 -14.29
N TYR A 698 -37.04 32.47 -12.97
CA TYR A 698 -37.67 33.34 -11.97
C TYR A 698 -36.70 34.07 -11.02
N THR A 699 -35.40 33.72 -11.00
CA THR A 699 -34.32 34.61 -10.50
C THR A 699 -33.93 35.63 -11.55
#